data_AF-A0A6P8H938-F1
#
_entry.id   AF-A0A6P8H938-F1
#
_cell.length_a   1.000
_cell.length_b   1.000
_cell.length_c   1.000
_cell.angle_alpha   90.00
_cell.angle_beta   90.00
_cell.angle_gamma   90.00
#
_symmetry.space_group_name_H-M   'P 1'
#
loop_
_entity.id
_entity.type
_entity.pdbx_description
1 polymer ?
#
loop_
_entity_poly.entity_id
_entity_poly.type
_entity_poly.pdbx_seq_one_letter_code
_entity_poly.pdbx_strand_id
1 'polypeptide(L)'
;MAAKDAVAIILDVGVSMNQAPPGHETPLETSIKAINMIIQRKMFANAKDEFALILFGTDGTANHLNESHGGYENITVAKELGPPDLELLRFLHNNITSGSQETDFIDAVVVAMDLLRERTRGKKVEKKIYLFTDLGSPFGKDQLDLIINGLKEMEAEFILVGPDLYDDDDDNSDNARGEDTNGNQPSTSRGNGTHPPRKPKTPQQLAGEECIKHVLEEVDGQTYSFSCVLPMLSFFECRRIKQTTVFRGPLEIGTTLKINVYAYNRVREEKLASWKKLSAISQASANPDSMEVKMERSYHLNDEDQTEVQKDDVAQGYRYGKTIVPLTKIDKDSMKLTTEKCLSVLGFTSLDNIKRYQFIGENVVAFTAQPEDVHAGVALSAFINGMYESDTVAIVRYCFRKNAAPKLGFLSPHIKKDYECLLFTALPFMEDIRQFGFGSLDANKKLVPSDEQLQAIDNLVTAMDLTKAIRHENGDYEEALKPKCTFNPTRQRVFQCIQHRALNPDDHDLPELEPVIASYIEPSPEFKAKCSTQCLKVKDLFRLEKIEKKKTQQAAENIFKASVDNDLTTEPAAKRQRTEDAADETDFSMAAQAKGKVTEVGTVEPVADFKELISRKDVDQFDEAAKQMKDRIVQLIMDSFGDQFYPKAMDCVVALRQESIKAGEAEMFNDFLRDLKSKIFNQRGHGFWLRLVKDHLTLINKDESPDSSLTKDDATKFLDEVTTEEVEEPQEEEMDDADDLLAMMD
;
A
#
# COMPACT_ATOMS: atom_id res chain seq x y z
N MET A 1 21.25 13.13 16.03
CA MET A 1 21.79 11.79 15.73
C MET A 1 20.97 10.80 16.54
N ALA A 2 20.52 9.69 15.92
CA ALA A 2 19.90 8.60 16.65
C ALA A 2 20.90 8.06 17.69
N ALA A 3 20.43 7.60 18.85
CA ALA A 3 21.25 6.78 19.73
C ALA A 3 21.72 5.57 18.91
N LYS A 4 23.01 5.32 18.93
CA LYS A 4 23.63 4.15 18.29
C LYS A 4 23.96 3.21 19.43
N ASP A 5 23.43 2.00 19.37
CA ASP A 5 23.72 0.98 20.37
C ASP A 5 24.98 0.20 19.95
N ALA A 6 25.85 -0.09 20.90
CA ALA A 6 26.91 -1.09 20.77
C ALA A 6 26.51 -2.29 21.64
N VAL A 7 26.19 -3.40 20.98
CA VAL A 7 25.56 -4.56 21.60
C VAL A 7 26.53 -5.74 21.57
N ALA A 8 26.86 -6.28 22.74
CA ALA A 8 27.56 -7.56 22.86
C ALA A 8 26.55 -8.66 23.21
N ILE A 9 26.48 -9.69 22.37
CA ILE A 9 25.66 -10.87 22.59
C ILE A 9 26.59 -12.00 23.03
N ILE A 10 26.40 -12.49 24.24
CA ILE A 10 27.11 -13.61 24.83
C ILE A 10 26.18 -14.82 24.79
N LEU A 11 26.59 -15.88 24.10
CA LEU A 11 25.82 -17.11 23.96
C LEU A 11 26.60 -18.28 24.57
N ASP A 12 25.95 -18.96 25.50
CA ASP A 12 26.39 -20.24 26.04
C ASP A 12 26.15 -21.35 25.01
N VAL A 13 27.22 -22.00 24.57
CA VAL A 13 27.17 -23.17 23.68
C VAL A 13 27.61 -24.44 24.41
N GLY A 14 27.72 -24.40 25.74
CA GLY A 14 28.15 -25.52 26.56
C GLY A 14 27.19 -26.71 26.55
N VAL A 15 27.63 -27.80 27.20
CA VAL A 15 26.93 -29.10 27.18
C VAL A 15 25.52 -29.02 27.80
N SER A 16 25.33 -28.18 28.82
CA SER A 16 24.04 -28.00 29.52
C SER A 16 22.96 -27.39 28.61
N MET A 17 23.35 -26.42 27.79
CA MET A 17 22.47 -25.72 26.85
C MET A 17 21.90 -26.59 25.73
N ASN A 18 22.52 -27.75 25.45
CA ASN A 18 22.07 -28.68 24.42
C ASN A 18 21.20 -29.84 24.96
N GLN A 19 20.70 -29.74 26.20
CA GLN A 19 19.86 -30.76 26.81
C GLN A 19 18.38 -30.34 26.82
N ALA A 20 17.52 -31.13 26.20
CA ALA A 20 16.06 -30.97 26.29
C ALA A 20 15.33 -32.32 26.37
N PRO A 21 14.11 -32.35 26.95
CA PRO A 21 13.21 -33.50 26.82
C PRO A 21 12.88 -33.81 25.35
N PRO A 22 12.61 -35.08 24.98
CA PRO A 22 12.20 -35.43 23.63
C PRO A 22 11.02 -34.59 23.14
N GLY A 23 11.13 -34.01 21.94
CA GLY A 23 10.09 -33.19 21.31
C GLY A 23 10.03 -31.72 21.78
N HIS A 24 10.98 -31.27 22.61
CA HIS A 24 11.12 -29.87 23.01
C HIS A 24 12.41 -29.27 22.45
N GLU A 25 12.39 -27.98 22.16
CA GLU A 25 13.58 -27.24 21.72
C GLU A 25 14.58 -27.09 22.86
N THR A 26 15.87 -27.13 22.53
CA THR A 26 16.92 -26.91 23.53
C THR A 26 17.02 -25.44 23.93
N PRO A 27 17.55 -25.13 25.14
CA PRO A 27 17.90 -23.76 25.50
C PRO A 27 18.80 -23.09 24.47
N LEU A 28 19.73 -23.84 23.86
CA LEU A 28 20.59 -23.37 22.77
C LEU A 28 19.79 -23.01 21.52
N GLU A 29 18.91 -23.88 21.04
CA GLU A 29 18.05 -23.63 19.88
C GLU A 29 17.15 -22.40 20.11
N THR A 30 16.56 -22.29 21.30
CA THR A 30 15.72 -21.16 21.71
C THR A 30 16.53 -19.86 21.72
N SER A 31 17.76 -19.90 22.24
CA SER A 31 18.67 -18.74 22.28
C SER A 31 19.11 -18.30 20.89
N ILE A 32 19.45 -19.24 20.01
CA ILE A 32 19.80 -18.94 18.61
C ILE A 32 18.63 -18.25 17.91
N LYS A 33 17.39 -18.75 18.08
CA LYS A 33 16.19 -18.11 17.53
C LYS A 33 16.00 -16.71 18.08
N ALA A 34 16.14 -16.52 19.39
CA ALA A 34 16.02 -15.22 20.04
C ALA A 34 17.05 -14.21 19.52
N ILE A 35 18.33 -14.60 19.46
CA ILE A 35 19.42 -13.78 18.93
C ILE A 35 19.16 -13.42 17.46
N ASN A 36 18.72 -14.39 16.66
CA ASN A 36 18.37 -14.18 15.26
C ASN A 36 17.27 -13.12 15.13
N MET A 37 16.21 -13.22 15.94
CA MET A 37 15.13 -12.22 15.98
C MET A 37 15.64 -10.83 16.40
N ILE A 38 16.52 -10.73 17.41
CA ILE A 38 17.11 -9.46 17.87
C ILE A 38 17.87 -8.77 16.72
N ILE A 39 18.76 -9.50 16.05
CA ILE A 39 19.59 -8.96 14.98
C ILE A 39 18.72 -8.59 13.77
N GLN A 40 17.79 -9.45 13.38
CA GLN A 40 16.87 -9.20 12.27
C GLN A 40 16.03 -7.95 12.49
N ARG A 41 15.43 -7.78 13.68
CA ARG A 41 14.68 -6.57 14.04
C ARG A 41 15.50 -5.31 13.81
N LYS A 42 16.76 -5.35 14.23
CA LYS A 42 17.68 -4.20 14.18
C LYS A 42 18.18 -3.92 12.75
N MET A 43 18.43 -4.96 11.95
CA MET A 43 18.69 -4.85 10.51
C MET A 43 17.53 -4.20 9.77
N PHE A 44 16.31 -4.72 9.94
CA PHE A 44 15.13 -4.22 9.24
C PHE A 44 14.65 -2.84 9.72
N ALA A 45 14.99 -2.45 10.96
CA ALA A 45 14.78 -1.09 11.45
C ALA A 45 15.76 -0.07 10.85
N ASN A 46 16.75 -0.51 10.05
CA ASN A 46 17.89 0.30 9.60
C ASN A 46 18.52 1.05 10.78
N ALA A 47 18.72 0.34 11.89
CA ALA A 47 19.45 0.85 13.04
C ALA A 47 20.93 0.98 12.67
N LYS A 48 21.62 1.95 13.27
CA LYS A 48 23.08 2.12 13.08
C LYS A 48 23.88 1.33 14.12
N ASP A 49 23.20 0.39 14.77
CA ASP A 49 23.71 -0.36 15.91
C ASP A 49 24.80 -1.31 15.45
N GLU A 50 25.79 -1.52 16.31
CA GLU A 50 26.88 -2.47 16.08
C GLU A 50 26.67 -3.67 17.01
N PHE A 51 26.87 -4.88 16.48
CA PHE A 51 26.74 -6.14 17.19
C PHE A 51 28.08 -6.88 17.23
N ALA A 52 28.37 -7.48 18.38
CA ALA A 52 29.41 -8.49 18.55
C ALA A 52 28.77 -9.78 19.04
N LEU A 53 29.30 -10.92 18.61
CA LEU A 53 28.87 -12.24 19.05
C LEU A 53 30.03 -12.94 19.75
N ILE A 54 29.85 -13.24 21.03
CA ILE A 54 30.78 -14.00 21.87
C ILE A 54 30.12 -15.34 22.21
N LEU A 55 30.85 -16.43 21.97
CA LEU A 55 30.45 -17.79 22.33
C LEU A 55 31.32 -18.26 23.49
N PHE A 56 30.74 -18.85 24.53
CA PHE A 56 31.48 -19.49 25.61
C PHE A 56 31.03 -20.94 25.81
N GLY A 57 31.94 -21.81 26.27
CA GLY A 57 31.77 -23.26 26.22
C GLY A 57 32.23 -23.88 24.89
N THR A 58 33.02 -23.16 24.09
CA THR A 58 33.53 -23.66 22.81
C THR A 58 34.72 -24.61 22.99
N ASP A 59 34.90 -25.55 22.05
CA ASP A 59 36.05 -26.47 22.08
C ASP A 59 37.40 -25.75 21.87
N GLY A 60 37.39 -24.59 21.19
CA GLY A 60 38.54 -23.72 21.00
C GLY A 60 38.46 -22.44 21.83
N THR A 61 39.53 -21.64 21.79
CA THR A 61 39.59 -20.31 22.40
C THR A 61 40.07 -19.31 21.35
N ALA A 62 39.32 -18.22 21.18
CA ALA A 62 39.73 -17.10 20.32
C ALA A 62 39.20 -15.79 20.89
N ASN A 63 39.99 -15.16 21.78
CA ASN A 63 39.69 -13.85 22.34
C ASN A 63 40.99 -13.12 22.73
N HIS A 64 41.00 -11.80 22.57
CA HIS A 64 42.20 -10.97 22.75
C HIS A 64 42.72 -10.97 24.20
N LEU A 65 41.83 -11.09 25.19
CA LEU A 65 42.20 -11.15 26.59
C LEU A 65 43.00 -12.41 26.92
N ASN A 66 42.59 -13.59 26.41
CA ASN A 66 43.33 -14.82 26.62
C ASN A 66 44.72 -14.78 25.97
N GLU A 67 44.82 -14.19 24.79
CA GLU A 67 46.12 -14.00 24.11
C GLU A 67 47.07 -13.08 24.90
N SER A 68 46.52 -12.07 25.58
CA SER A 68 47.31 -11.06 26.29
C SER A 68 47.63 -11.43 27.74
N HIS A 69 46.70 -12.08 28.45
CA HIS A 69 46.76 -12.29 29.89
C HIS A 69 46.53 -13.74 30.33
N GLY A 70 46.03 -14.60 29.43
CA GLY A 70 45.59 -15.96 29.78
C GLY A 70 44.35 -15.99 30.68
N GLY A 71 43.81 -17.18 30.94
CA GLY A 71 42.72 -17.39 31.90
C GLY A 71 41.30 -17.25 31.34
N TYR A 72 41.15 -16.87 30.07
CA TYR A 72 39.84 -16.76 29.39
C TYR A 72 39.69 -17.87 28.35
N GLU A 73 39.87 -19.12 28.79
CA GLU A 73 39.81 -20.32 27.94
C GLU A 73 38.37 -20.62 27.51
N ASN A 74 38.21 -21.32 26.39
CA ASN A 74 36.92 -21.79 25.85
C ASN A 74 35.91 -20.68 25.53
N ILE A 75 36.41 -19.46 25.34
CA ILE A 75 35.64 -18.28 24.88
C ILE A 75 36.13 -17.86 23.49
N THR A 76 35.20 -17.73 22.57
CA THR A 76 35.44 -17.40 21.16
C THR A 76 34.63 -16.17 20.76
N VAL A 77 35.30 -15.09 20.33
CA VAL A 77 34.67 -13.94 19.69
C VAL A 77 34.36 -14.31 18.23
N ALA A 78 33.16 -14.84 17.99
CA ALA A 78 32.74 -15.33 16.68
C ALA A 78 32.52 -14.19 15.66
N LYS A 79 32.10 -13.01 16.12
CA LYS A 79 32.00 -11.80 15.29
C LYS A 79 32.42 -10.58 16.11
N GLU A 80 33.39 -9.86 15.57
CA GLU A 80 33.84 -8.55 16.08
C GLU A 80 32.73 -7.49 16.00
N LEU A 81 32.84 -6.44 16.82
CA LEU A 81 31.84 -5.37 16.88
C LEU A 81 31.72 -4.64 15.52
N GLY A 82 30.59 -4.83 14.84
CA GLY A 82 30.33 -4.26 13.52
C GLY A 82 28.85 -4.16 13.18
N PRO A 83 28.47 -3.55 12.05
CA PRO A 83 27.07 -3.49 11.64
C PRO A 83 26.53 -4.91 11.38
N PRO A 84 25.25 -5.17 11.67
CA PRO A 84 24.66 -6.48 11.42
C PRO A 84 24.57 -6.74 9.91
N ASP A 85 25.06 -7.90 9.47
CA ASP A 85 25.11 -8.31 8.08
C ASP A 85 24.47 -9.68 7.85
N LEU A 86 24.24 -10.03 6.57
CA LEU A 86 23.70 -11.34 6.20
C LEU A 86 24.65 -12.48 6.54
N GLU A 87 25.95 -12.21 6.65
CA GLU A 87 26.95 -13.20 7.04
C GLU A 87 26.76 -13.63 8.50
N LEU A 88 26.54 -12.69 9.42
CA LEU A 88 26.22 -12.98 10.82
C LEU A 88 24.94 -13.80 10.94
N LEU A 89 23.89 -13.46 10.17
CA LEU A 89 22.64 -14.25 10.17
C LEU A 89 22.86 -15.68 9.66
N ARG A 90 23.66 -15.86 8.60
CA ARG A 90 24.02 -17.19 8.08
C ARG A 90 24.86 -17.97 9.09
N PHE A 91 25.81 -17.32 9.76
CA PHE A 91 26.63 -17.92 10.79
C PHE A 91 25.80 -18.42 11.96
N LEU A 92 24.85 -17.61 12.45
CA LEU A 92 23.93 -18.00 13.52
C LEU A 92 23.07 -19.23 13.14
N HIS A 93 22.66 -19.33 11.88
CA HIS A 93 21.80 -20.41 11.41
C HIS A 93 22.56 -21.72 11.13
N ASN A 94 23.76 -21.63 10.56
CA ASN A 94 24.45 -22.79 9.98
C ASN A 94 25.71 -23.22 10.73
N ASN A 95 26.31 -22.35 11.55
CA ASN A 95 27.68 -22.53 12.05
C ASN A 95 27.79 -22.62 13.57
N ILE A 96 26.71 -22.34 14.32
CA ILE A 96 26.72 -22.56 15.77
C ILE A 96 26.49 -24.03 16.06
N THR A 97 27.52 -24.67 16.61
CA THR A 97 27.46 -26.05 17.13
C THR A 97 27.59 -26.04 18.65
N SER A 98 26.96 -27.00 19.32
CA SER A 98 27.20 -27.22 20.75
C SER A 98 28.66 -27.59 20.99
N GLY A 99 29.32 -26.90 21.91
CA GLY A 99 30.63 -27.27 22.39
C GLY A 99 30.58 -28.40 23.43
N SER A 100 31.75 -28.95 23.71
CA SER A 100 31.93 -30.05 24.67
C SER A 100 32.48 -29.61 26.02
N GLN A 101 32.70 -28.31 26.20
CA GLN A 101 33.36 -27.73 27.37
C GLN A 101 32.38 -26.91 28.21
N GLU A 102 32.62 -26.85 29.51
CA GLU A 102 31.94 -25.93 30.43
C GLU A 102 32.88 -24.76 30.72
N THR A 103 32.36 -23.54 30.78
CA THR A 103 33.17 -22.34 30.89
C THR A 103 32.47 -21.31 31.76
N ASP A 104 33.26 -20.51 32.47
CA ASP A 104 32.75 -19.48 33.36
C ASP A 104 32.04 -18.38 32.57
N PHE A 105 30.75 -18.16 32.88
CA PHE A 105 29.97 -17.09 32.27
C PHE A 105 30.48 -15.69 32.70
N ILE A 106 31.10 -15.58 33.87
CA ILE A 106 31.70 -14.34 34.39
C ILE A 106 32.88 -13.93 33.51
N ASP A 107 33.73 -14.88 33.14
CA ASP A 107 34.85 -14.64 32.21
C ASP A 107 34.35 -14.20 30.83
N ALA A 108 33.25 -14.79 30.35
CA ALA A 108 32.61 -14.36 29.10
C ALA A 108 32.07 -12.92 29.18
N VAL A 109 31.52 -12.51 30.33
CA VAL A 109 31.11 -11.11 30.58
C VAL A 109 32.31 -10.17 30.57
N VAL A 110 33.44 -10.55 31.18
CA VAL A 110 34.67 -9.75 31.17
C VAL A 110 35.20 -9.55 29.74
N VAL A 111 35.22 -10.63 28.93
CA VAL A 111 35.59 -10.55 27.50
C VAL A 111 34.68 -9.58 26.74
N ALA A 112 33.37 -9.62 26.99
CA ALA A 112 32.42 -8.70 26.36
C ALA A 112 32.64 -7.23 26.81
N MET A 113 32.93 -7.01 28.09
CA MET A 113 33.22 -5.67 28.62
C MET A 113 34.49 -5.08 28.00
N ASP A 114 35.55 -5.88 27.86
CA ASP A 114 36.81 -5.43 27.26
C ASP A 114 36.61 -5.09 25.77
N LEU A 115 35.93 -5.97 25.02
CA LEU A 115 35.60 -5.74 23.61
C LEU A 115 34.81 -4.44 23.41
N LEU A 116 33.77 -4.23 24.23
CA LEU A 116 32.97 -2.99 24.17
C LEU A 116 33.82 -1.78 24.52
N ARG A 117 34.65 -1.84 25.57
CA ARG A 117 35.50 -0.72 26.00
C ARG A 117 36.51 -0.33 24.92
N GLU A 118 37.18 -1.30 24.30
CA GLU A 118 38.16 -1.05 23.25
C GLU A 118 37.50 -0.47 21.99
N ARG A 119 36.43 -1.10 21.51
CA ARG A 119 35.78 -0.76 20.23
C ARG A 119 34.89 0.47 20.28
N THR A 120 34.46 0.88 21.48
CA THR A 120 33.65 2.10 21.69
C THR A 120 34.47 3.30 22.16
N ARG A 121 35.79 3.17 22.32
CA ARG A 121 36.67 4.26 22.74
C ARG A 121 36.54 5.48 21.81
N GLY A 122 36.16 6.62 22.38
CA GLY A 122 35.96 7.88 21.63
C GLY A 122 34.66 7.94 20.82
N LYS A 123 33.80 6.90 20.85
CA LYS A 123 32.47 6.91 20.24
C LYS A 123 31.41 7.24 21.29
N LYS A 124 30.41 8.05 20.93
CA LYS A 124 29.22 8.29 21.76
C LYS A 124 28.13 7.29 21.38
N VAL A 125 28.09 6.17 22.10
CA VAL A 125 27.15 5.05 21.90
C VAL A 125 26.62 4.55 23.24
N GLU A 126 25.37 4.07 23.25
CA GLU A 126 24.79 3.35 24.39
C GLU A 126 25.28 1.89 24.33
N LYS A 127 25.66 1.29 25.46
CA LYS A 127 26.25 -0.05 25.50
C LYS A 127 25.27 -1.04 26.11
N LYS A 128 25.14 -2.22 25.50
CA LYS A 128 24.23 -3.27 25.96
C LYS A 128 24.92 -4.62 25.93
N ILE A 129 24.68 -5.43 26.95
CA ILE A 129 25.20 -6.80 27.05
C ILE A 129 24.00 -7.73 27.22
N TYR A 130 23.84 -8.66 26.29
CA TYR A 130 22.88 -9.75 26.39
C TYR A 130 23.62 -11.04 26.73
N LEU A 131 23.22 -11.72 27.81
CA LEU A 131 23.75 -13.01 28.22
C LEU A 131 22.68 -14.09 28.05
N PHE A 132 22.95 -15.07 27.19
CA PHE A 132 22.08 -16.24 26.95
C PHE A 132 22.72 -17.48 27.57
N THR A 133 22.17 -18.00 28.66
CA THR A 133 22.72 -19.17 29.39
C THR A 133 21.66 -19.83 30.27
N ASP A 134 21.81 -21.14 30.51
CA ASP A 134 21.02 -21.90 31.47
C ASP A 134 21.64 -21.92 32.88
N LEU A 135 22.74 -21.18 33.07
CA LEU A 135 23.52 -21.10 34.31
C LEU A 135 24.01 -22.48 34.80
N GLY A 136 24.13 -23.45 33.89
CA GLY A 136 24.53 -24.83 34.21
C GLY A 136 26.04 -25.01 34.44
N SER A 137 26.86 -24.08 33.98
CA SER A 137 28.32 -24.17 34.03
C SER A 137 28.92 -23.71 35.38
N PRO A 138 30.05 -24.30 35.82
CA PRO A 138 30.87 -23.81 36.93
C PRO A 138 31.32 -22.36 36.72
N PHE A 139 31.38 -21.57 37.81
CA PHE A 139 31.82 -20.17 37.78
C PHE A 139 32.58 -19.78 39.05
N GLY A 140 33.47 -18.78 38.93
CA GLY A 140 34.22 -18.18 40.03
C GLY A 140 33.52 -16.94 40.62
N LYS A 141 33.65 -16.76 41.94
CA LYS A 141 33.08 -15.59 42.67
C LYS A 141 34.12 -14.53 43.03
N ASP A 142 35.40 -14.80 42.84
CA ASP A 142 36.51 -14.04 43.44
C ASP A 142 36.66 -12.60 42.88
N GLN A 143 36.01 -12.27 41.76
CA GLN A 143 36.12 -10.95 41.10
C GLN A 143 34.77 -10.27 40.85
N LEU A 144 33.67 -10.75 41.45
CA LEU A 144 32.32 -10.26 41.18
C LEU A 144 32.17 -8.74 41.42
N ASP A 145 32.69 -8.23 42.53
CA ASP A 145 32.58 -6.82 42.91
C ASP A 145 33.30 -5.89 41.92
N LEU A 146 34.43 -6.33 41.38
CA LEU A 146 35.19 -5.57 40.37
C LEU A 146 34.41 -5.50 39.06
N ILE A 147 33.73 -6.57 38.68
CA ILE A 147 32.93 -6.65 37.45
C ILE A 147 31.68 -5.80 37.57
N ILE A 148 30.97 -5.86 38.70
CA ILE A 148 29.81 -5.00 38.99
C ILE A 148 30.21 -3.53 38.90
N ASN A 149 31.32 -3.13 39.52
CA ASN A 149 31.82 -1.76 39.44
C ASN A 149 32.19 -1.38 37.99
N GLY A 150 32.83 -2.29 37.25
CA GLY A 150 33.15 -2.06 35.84
C GLY A 150 31.91 -1.90 34.95
N LEU A 151 30.84 -2.65 35.21
CA LEU A 151 29.56 -2.53 34.49
C LEU A 151 28.88 -1.18 34.77
N LYS A 152 28.88 -0.75 36.04
CA LYS A 152 28.37 0.56 36.48
C LYS A 152 29.14 1.71 35.85
N GLU A 153 30.49 1.67 35.90
CA GLU A 153 31.35 2.69 35.28
C GLU A 153 31.19 2.76 33.76
N MET A 154 30.92 1.62 33.12
CA MET A 154 30.71 1.56 31.68
C MET A 154 29.34 2.12 31.24
N GLU A 155 28.40 2.29 32.19
CA GLU A 155 26.99 2.62 31.95
C GLU A 155 26.36 1.65 30.94
N ALA A 156 26.63 0.34 31.06
CA ALA A 156 26.09 -0.68 30.16
C ALA A 156 24.80 -1.29 30.71
N GLU A 157 23.78 -1.37 29.87
CA GLU A 157 22.54 -2.10 30.18
C GLU A 157 22.84 -3.60 30.10
N PHE A 158 22.58 -4.32 31.20
CA PHE A 158 22.82 -5.76 31.30
C PHE A 158 21.50 -6.53 31.27
N ILE A 159 21.39 -7.50 30.35
CA ILE A 159 20.17 -8.26 30.11
C ILE A 159 20.50 -9.76 30.12
N LEU A 160 19.87 -10.50 31.03
CA LEU A 160 19.93 -11.96 31.09
C LEU A 160 18.75 -12.57 30.32
N VAL A 161 19.03 -13.60 29.52
CA VAL A 161 18.04 -14.50 28.94
C VAL A 161 18.37 -15.92 29.38
N GLY A 162 17.56 -16.49 30.26
CA GLY A 162 17.93 -17.73 30.95
C GLY A 162 16.81 -18.40 31.74
N PRO A 163 17.11 -19.08 32.85
CA PRO A 163 16.10 -19.65 33.73
C PRO A 163 15.27 -18.55 34.42
N ASP A 164 14.07 -18.91 34.87
CA ASP A 164 13.22 -17.98 35.60
C ASP A 164 13.75 -17.79 37.03
N LEU A 165 14.16 -16.56 37.32
CA LEU A 165 14.81 -16.20 38.58
C LEU A 165 13.80 -15.89 39.69
N TYR A 166 12.58 -15.48 39.36
CA TYR A 166 11.63 -14.91 40.34
C TYR A 166 10.37 -15.76 40.57
N ASP A 167 10.28 -16.93 39.94
CA ASP A 167 9.07 -17.77 39.94
C ASP A 167 9.07 -18.85 41.05
N ASP A 168 9.92 -18.71 42.07
CA ASP A 168 10.02 -19.63 43.21
C ASP A 168 9.51 -19.04 44.55
N ASP A 169 8.98 -17.81 44.58
CA ASP A 169 8.42 -17.20 45.81
C ASP A 169 7.08 -16.47 45.53
N ASP A 170 5.94 -17.17 45.56
CA ASP A 170 4.75 -16.71 46.31
C ASP A 170 3.60 -17.72 46.29
N ASP A 171 3.61 -18.66 47.25
CA ASP A 171 2.38 -19.30 47.75
C ASP A 171 2.00 -18.72 49.14
N ASN A 172 2.57 -17.57 49.54
CA ASN A 172 2.25 -16.88 50.80
C ASN A 172 2.69 -15.40 50.82
N SER A 173 2.01 -14.51 50.09
CA SER A 173 1.95 -13.10 50.51
C SER A 173 0.64 -12.41 50.07
N ASP A 174 -0.28 -12.28 51.02
CA ASP A 174 -1.39 -11.32 50.96
C ASP A 174 -0.83 -9.90 51.16
N ASN A 175 -1.17 -9.01 50.21
CA ASN A 175 -1.06 -7.53 50.22
C ASN A 175 0.24 -6.88 49.66
N ALA A 176 0.14 -6.36 48.43
CA ALA A 176 0.57 -4.98 48.14
C ALA A 176 -0.17 -4.41 46.92
N ARG A 177 -0.65 -3.18 47.06
CA ARG A 177 -1.44 -2.43 46.09
C ARG A 177 -0.56 -1.85 44.98
N GLY A 178 -1.16 -1.74 43.80
CA GLY A 178 -0.57 -1.29 42.55
C GLY A 178 0.34 -0.07 42.62
N GLU A 179 1.50 -0.21 41.98
CA GLU A 179 2.27 0.87 41.37
C GLU A 179 2.54 0.51 39.91
N ASP A 180 1.83 1.21 39.01
CA ASP A 180 2.14 1.26 37.59
C ASP A 180 3.46 2.01 37.39
N THR A 181 4.56 1.26 37.21
CA THR A 181 5.82 1.80 36.70
C THR A 181 6.06 1.36 35.25
N ASN A 182 6.17 2.35 34.37
CA ASN A 182 6.68 2.30 32.98
C ASN A 182 5.94 1.42 31.95
N GLY A 183 4.87 1.99 31.39
CA GLY A 183 4.10 1.45 30.27
C GLY A 183 4.81 1.46 28.91
N ASN A 184 5.84 0.61 28.75
CA ASN A 184 6.43 0.31 27.45
C ASN A 184 6.78 -1.18 27.22
N GLN A 185 6.31 -2.08 28.08
CA GLN A 185 6.32 -3.52 27.79
C GLN A 185 4.99 -3.91 27.14
N PRO A 186 4.98 -4.55 25.95
CA PRO A 186 3.79 -5.24 25.50
C PRO A 186 3.56 -6.41 26.47
N SER A 187 2.44 -6.40 27.22
CA SER A 187 1.93 -7.59 27.90
C SER A 187 1.52 -8.59 26.83
N THR A 188 2.31 -9.65 26.68
CA THR A 188 2.06 -10.66 25.66
C THR A 188 1.69 -11.95 26.36
N SER A 189 0.37 -12.21 26.39
CA SER A 189 -0.26 -13.52 26.40
C SER A 189 0.64 -14.71 26.77
N ARG A 190 0.52 -15.20 28.01
CA ARG A 190 0.87 -16.59 28.34
C ARG A 190 -0.01 -17.49 27.46
N GLY A 191 0.59 -18.10 26.44
CA GLY A 191 -0.09 -19.08 25.62
C GLY A 191 -0.50 -20.27 26.48
N ASN A 192 -1.72 -20.77 26.25
CA ASN A 192 -2.20 -22.06 26.74
C ASN A 192 -1.26 -23.17 26.22
N GLY A 193 -0.21 -23.47 26.98
CA GLY A 193 0.74 -24.54 26.73
C GLY A 193 1.04 -25.24 28.04
N THR A 194 0.73 -26.53 28.11
CA THR A 194 1.17 -27.44 29.17
C THR A 194 2.66 -27.20 29.46
N HIS A 195 2.98 -26.61 30.61
CA HIS A 195 4.37 -26.48 31.05
C HIS A 195 5.01 -27.88 31.09
N PRO A 196 6.18 -28.10 30.48
CA PRO A 196 6.91 -29.34 30.69
C PRO A 196 7.17 -29.50 32.19
N PRO A 197 7.13 -30.72 32.74
CA PRO A 197 7.43 -30.95 34.15
C PRO A 197 8.84 -30.39 34.44
N ARG A 198 8.93 -29.37 35.30
CA ARG A 198 10.19 -28.73 35.70
C ARG A 198 11.11 -29.82 36.25
N LYS A 199 12.20 -30.11 35.53
CA LYS A 199 13.31 -30.92 36.06
C LYS A 199 13.87 -30.18 37.29
N PRO A 200 14.15 -30.85 38.42
CA PRO A 200 14.73 -30.18 39.57
C PRO A 200 16.06 -29.50 39.17
N LYS A 201 16.19 -28.20 39.50
CA LYS A 201 17.38 -27.39 39.22
C LYS A 201 18.61 -28.05 39.86
N THR A 202 19.76 -28.02 39.18
CA THR A 202 20.99 -28.56 39.75
C THR A 202 21.54 -27.61 40.84
N PRO A 203 22.35 -28.11 41.79
CA PRO A 203 23.01 -27.24 42.77
C PRO A 203 23.86 -26.13 42.13
N GLN A 204 24.44 -26.41 40.95
CA GLN A 204 25.21 -25.46 40.17
C GLN A 204 24.33 -24.34 39.61
N GLN A 205 23.16 -24.68 39.05
CA GLN A 205 22.19 -23.70 38.56
C GLN A 205 21.69 -22.80 39.68
N LEU A 206 21.37 -23.36 40.86
CA LEU A 206 20.95 -22.55 42.02
C LEU A 206 22.04 -21.56 42.46
N ALA A 207 23.30 -21.99 42.48
CA ALA A 207 24.41 -21.11 42.80
C ALA A 207 24.59 -20.00 41.74
N GLY A 208 24.41 -20.33 40.46
CA GLY A 208 24.47 -19.38 39.35
C GLY A 208 23.33 -18.37 39.38
N GLU A 209 22.11 -18.81 39.68
CA GLU A 209 20.93 -17.95 39.84
C GLU A 209 21.12 -16.94 40.99
N GLU A 210 21.62 -17.39 42.15
CA GLU A 210 21.91 -16.49 43.28
C GLU A 210 22.99 -15.45 42.92
N CYS A 211 24.04 -15.89 42.23
CA CYS A 211 25.12 -15.02 41.77
C CYS A 211 24.62 -13.94 40.80
N ILE A 212 23.87 -14.33 39.77
CA ILE A 212 23.41 -13.40 38.74
C ILE A 212 22.32 -12.47 39.26
N LYS A 213 21.48 -12.91 40.23
CA LYS A 213 20.52 -12.03 40.92
C LYS A 213 21.23 -10.87 41.60
N HIS A 214 22.30 -11.15 42.34
CA HIS A 214 23.10 -10.11 42.98
C HIS A 214 23.70 -9.13 41.95
N VAL A 215 24.19 -9.64 40.81
CA VAL A 215 24.67 -8.75 39.73
C VAL A 215 23.55 -7.90 39.16
N LEU A 216 22.39 -8.47 38.86
CA LEU A 216 21.23 -7.77 38.29
C LEU A 216 20.70 -6.68 39.21
N GLU A 217 20.59 -6.94 40.52
CA GLU A 217 20.14 -5.95 41.50
C GLU A 217 21.12 -4.78 41.61
N GLU A 218 22.43 -5.06 41.62
CA GLU A 218 23.43 -4.02 41.73
C GLU A 218 23.53 -3.14 40.47
N VAL A 219 23.34 -3.70 39.27
CA VAL A 219 23.47 -2.97 37.99
C VAL A 219 22.14 -2.46 37.41
N ASP A 220 21.01 -2.65 38.12
CA ASP A 220 19.65 -2.38 37.62
C ASP A 220 19.37 -3.10 36.28
N GLY A 221 19.78 -4.37 36.21
CA GLY A 221 19.69 -5.21 35.03
C GLY A 221 18.32 -5.89 34.86
N GLN A 222 18.05 -6.38 33.66
CA GLN A 222 16.79 -7.07 33.32
C GLN A 222 17.01 -8.57 33.11
N THR A 223 15.99 -9.39 33.39
CA THR A 223 16.00 -10.83 33.10
C THR A 223 14.76 -11.26 32.34
N TYR A 224 14.92 -12.22 31.43
CA TYR A 224 13.85 -12.83 30.65
C TYR A 224 14.03 -14.34 30.63
N SER A 225 12.95 -15.10 30.85
CA SER A 225 13.00 -16.55 30.73
C SER A 225 13.00 -17.02 29.27
N PHE A 226 13.56 -18.19 28.99
CA PHE A 226 13.52 -18.79 27.64
C PHE A 226 12.11 -18.93 27.06
N SER A 227 11.11 -19.19 27.91
CA SER A 227 9.70 -19.31 27.49
C SER A 227 9.06 -17.95 27.15
N CYS A 228 9.49 -16.88 27.80
CA CYS A 228 8.96 -15.52 27.58
C CYS A 228 9.71 -14.76 26.48
N VAL A 229 10.97 -15.11 26.23
CA VAL A 229 11.84 -14.34 25.33
C VAL A 229 11.36 -14.41 23.89
N LEU A 230 10.96 -15.58 23.36
CA LEU A 230 10.52 -15.69 21.97
C LEU A 230 9.20 -14.96 21.71
N PRO A 231 8.14 -15.10 22.53
CA PRO A 231 6.96 -14.26 22.40
C PRO A 231 7.33 -12.78 22.40
N MET A 232 8.05 -12.29 23.41
CA MET A 232 8.49 -10.89 23.49
C MET A 232 9.30 -10.45 22.25
N LEU A 233 10.19 -11.33 21.77
CA LEU A 233 11.03 -11.16 20.59
C LEU A 233 10.32 -11.45 19.24
N SER A 234 9.05 -11.83 19.26
CA SER A 234 8.19 -11.87 18.07
C SER A 234 7.58 -10.51 17.71
N PHE A 235 7.45 -9.61 18.68
CA PHE A 235 6.94 -8.24 18.50
C PHE A 235 7.99 -7.24 17.99
N PHE A 236 8.26 -7.14 16.67
CA PHE A 236 9.36 -6.28 16.20
C PHE A 236 9.26 -4.86 16.78
N GLU A 237 10.33 -4.39 17.42
CA GLU A 237 10.34 -3.05 18.02
C GLU A 237 10.12 -1.96 16.97
N CYS A 238 9.29 -0.98 17.31
CA CYS A 238 9.24 0.26 16.58
C CYS A 238 10.63 0.88 16.56
N ARG A 239 11.10 1.29 15.36
CA ARG A 239 12.33 2.06 15.22
C ARG A 239 12.31 3.22 16.21
N ARG A 240 13.23 3.25 17.17
CA ARG A 240 13.39 4.37 18.10
C ARG A 240 13.91 5.57 17.32
N ILE A 241 13.01 6.40 16.83
CA ILE A 241 13.37 7.63 16.11
C ILE A 241 13.53 8.73 17.15
N LYS A 242 14.70 9.40 17.15
CA LYS A 242 14.90 10.60 17.95
C LYS A 242 13.81 11.62 17.57
N GLN A 243 12.98 11.98 18.53
CA GLN A 243 11.94 12.98 18.31
C GLN A 243 12.58 14.28 17.84
N THR A 244 12.22 14.68 16.64
CA THR A 244 12.72 15.91 16.03
C THR A 244 11.57 16.90 15.99
N THR A 245 11.85 18.12 16.42
CA THR A 245 10.87 19.21 16.37
C THR A 245 10.46 19.44 14.94
N VAL A 246 9.16 19.33 14.67
CA VAL A 246 8.59 19.64 13.36
C VAL A 246 8.44 21.16 13.29
N PHE A 247 7.84 21.80 14.31
CA PHE A 247 7.67 23.24 14.36
C PHE A 247 8.38 23.83 15.59
N ARG A 248 8.83 25.07 15.46
CA ARG A 248 9.40 25.90 16.52
C ARG A 248 8.96 27.33 16.27
N GLY A 249 8.31 27.95 17.23
CA GLY A 249 7.83 29.32 17.10
C GLY A 249 6.74 29.63 18.11
N PRO A 250 6.27 30.87 18.16
CA PRO A 250 5.23 31.26 19.09
C PRO A 250 3.87 30.71 18.65
N LEU A 251 3.09 30.23 19.62
CA LEU A 251 1.64 30.18 19.60
C LEU A 251 1.14 31.61 19.82
N GLU A 252 0.47 32.17 18.82
CA GLU A 252 -0.02 33.54 18.85
C GLU A 252 -1.52 33.57 19.20
N ILE A 253 -1.85 34.24 20.30
CA ILE A 253 -3.22 34.47 20.76
C ILE A 253 -3.51 35.96 20.61
N GLY A 254 -4.28 36.31 19.58
CA GLY A 254 -4.46 37.71 19.17
C GLY A 254 -3.14 38.33 18.72
N THR A 255 -2.95 39.62 19.00
CA THR A 255 -1.76 40.39 18.56
C THR A 255 -0.70 40.55 19.64
N THR A 256 -1.04 40.35 20.91
CA THR A 256 -0.19 40.69 22.06
C THR A 256 0.43 39.45 22.72
N LEU A 257 -0.32 38.36 22.88
CA LEU A 257 0.13 37.19 23.62
C LEU A 257 0.82 36.19 22.69
N LYS A 258 2.09 35.89 22.99
CA LYS A 258 2.91 34.91 22.27
C LYS A 258 3.54 33.95 23.26
N ILE A 259 3.31 32.65 23.07
CA ILE A 259 3.87 31.59 23.91
C ILE A 259 4.81 30.75 23.05
N ASN A 260 6.10 30.68 23.39
CA ASN A 260 7.05 29.90 22.60
C ASN A 260 6.79 28.40 22.75
N VAL A 261 6.49 27.74 21.63
CA VAL A 261 6.15 26.31 21.62
C VAL A 261 6.98 25.54 20.60
N TYR A 262 7.30 24.31 20.97
CA TYR A 262 7.90 23.31 20.09
C TYR A 262 6.85 22.26 19.76
N ALA A 263 6.89 21.76 18.53
CA ALA A 263 5.94 20.76 18.08
C ALA A 263 6.65 19.48 17.65
N TYR A 264 6.05 18.33 17.96
CA TYR A 264 6.55 17.00 17.68
C TYR A 264 5.45 16.16 17.01
N ASN A 265 5.81 15.34 16.03
CA ASN A 265 4.83 14.40 15.46
C ASN A 265 4.50 13.34 16.52
N ARG A 266 3.21 13.26 16.91
CA ARG A 266 2.71 12.26 17.85
C ARG A 266 2.25 10.99 17.16
N VAL A 267 1.58 11.16 16.01
CA VAL A 267 1.08 10.08 15.15
C VAL A 267 1.44 10.44 13.72
N ARG A 268 1.96 9.46 12.97
CA ARG A 268 2.28 9.56 11.56
C ARG A 268 2.18 8.18 10.93
N GLU A 269 1.65 8.12 9.71
CA GLU A 269 1.71 6.90 8.91
C GLU A 269 3.16 6.53 8.60
N GLU A 270 3.56 5.32 9.00
CA GLU A 270 4.85 4.73 8.65
C GLU A 270 4.71 3.99 7.32
N LYS A 271 5.41 4.46 6.29
CA LYS A 271 5.40 3.87 4.95
C LYS A 271 6.59 2.93 4.76
N LEU A 272 6.38 1.85 4.00
CA LEU A 272 7.46 0.94 3.61
C LEU A 272 8.46 1.64 2.68
N ALA A 273 9.70 1.13 2.67
CA ALA A 273 10.71 1.59 1.72
C ALA A 273 10.27 1.29 0.27
N SER A 274 10.63 2.18 -0.65
CA SER A 274 10.35 1.99 -2.08
C SER A 274 11.24 0.89 -2.67
N TRP A 275 10.65 -0.01 -3.44
CA TRP A 275 11.38 -1.03 -4.19
C TRP A 275 12.09 -0.43 -5.40
N LYS A 276 13.35 -0.81 -5.61
CA LYS A 276 14.11 -0.47 -6.83
C LYS A 276 13.80 -1.48 -7.93
N LYS A 277 13.74 -1.03 -9.18
CA LYS A 277 13.60 -1.91 -10.34
C LYS A 277 14.99 -2.40 -10.77
N LEU A 278 15.17 -3.71 -10.80
CA LEU A 278 16.39 -4.36 -11.28
C LEU A 278 16.07 -5.28 -12.46
N SER A 279 17.02 -5.43 -13.37
CA SER A 279 16.87 -6.27 -14.56
C SER A 279 17.24 -7.73 -14.27
N ALA A 280 16.27 -8.64 -14.43
CA ALA A 280 16.50 -10.08 -14.30
C ALA A 280 17.52 -10.61 -15.35
N ILE A 281 17.51 -10.03 -16.56
CA ILE A 281 18.45 -10.41 -17.63
C ILE A 281 19.89 -10.05 -17.24
N SER A 282 20.08 -8.87 -16.64
CA SER A 282 21.39 -8.44 -16.13
C SER A 282 21.82 -9.23 -14.89
N GLN A 283 20.89 -9.78 -14.12
CA GLN A 283 21.21 -10.64 -12.98
C GLN A 283 21.73 -12.01 -13.44
N ALA A 284 21.21 -12.53 -14.55
CA ALA A 284 21.61 -13.83 -15.13
C ALA A 284 22.88 -13.76 -16.00
N SER A 285 23.41 -12.58 -16.30
CA SER A 285 24.62 -12.43 -17.11
C SER A 285 25.90 -12.70 -16.31
N ALA A 286 26.94 -13.22 -16.97
CA ALA A 286 28.21 -13.58 -16.34
C ALA A 286 28.94 -12.43 -15.61
N ASN A 287 28.70 -11.17 -16.02
CA ASN A 287 29.09 -9.96 -15.30
C ASN A 287 27.83 -9.15 -14.99
N PRO A 288 27.21 -9.36 -13.82
CA PRO A 288 26.15 -8.49 -13.36
C PRO A 288 26.77 -7.13 -13.02
N ASP A 289 26.62 -6.15 -13.91
CA ASP A 289 26.90 -4.75 -13.62
C ASP A 289 25.91 -4.23 -12.54
N SER A 290 25.67 -2.91 -12.45
CA SER A 290 24.73 -2.32 -11.47
C SER A 290 23.30 -2.88 -11.47
N MET A 291 22.89 -3.65 -12.50
CA MET A 291 21.52 -4.17 -12.74
C MET A 291 20.43 -3.09 -12.79
N GLU A 292 20.80 -1.80 -12.72
CA GLU A 292 19.88 -0.68 -12.62
C GLU A 292 19.15 -0.44 -13.95
N VAL A 293 17.83 -0.27 -13.88
CA VAL A 293 17.01 0.05 -15.05
C VAL A 293 17.00 1.56 -15.27
N LYS A 294 17.53 2.02 -16.40
CA LYS A 294 17.43 3.42 -16.83
C LYS A 294 16.02 3.68 -17.39
N MET A 295 15.30 4.61 -16.77
CA MET A 295 13.98 5.04 -17.23
C MET A 295 14.14 6.26 -18.15
N GLU A 296 13.69 6.13 -19.39
CA GLU A 296 13.63 7.23 -20.37
C GLU A 296 12.16 7.57 -20.66
N ARG A 297 11.86 8.85 -20.85
CA ARG A 297 10.50 9.34 -21.10
C ARG A 297 10.51 10.25 -22.33
N SER A 298 9.89 9.79 -23.41
CA SER A 298 9.53 10.59 -24.58
C SER A 298 8.13 11.17 -24.39
N TYR A 299 7.85 12.28 -25.09
CA TYR A 299 6.53 12.91 -25.13
C TYR A 299 6.03 12.83 -26.56
N HIS A 300 4.78 12.42 -26.74
CA HIS A 300 4.17 12.28 -28.06
C HIS A 300 2.88 13.11 -28.10
N LEU A 301 2.59 13.72 -29.24
CA LEU A 301 1.28 14.28 -29.52
C LEU A 301 0.24 13.16 -29.50
N ASN A 302 -0.98 13.52 -29.13
CA ASN A 302 -2.11 12.61 -29.18
C ASN A 302 -2.80 12.71 -30.55
N ASP A 303 -2.00 12.64 -31.61
CA ASP A 303 -2.39 12.53 -33.02
C ASP A 303 -2.29 11.06 -33.47
N GLU A 304 -2.77 10.76 -34.69
CA GLU A 304 -2.72 9.40 -35.23
C GLU A 304 -1.27 8.90 -35.41
N ASP A 305 -0.36 9.82 -35.74
CA ASP A 305 1.05 9.54 -36.01
C ASP A 305 1.93 9.48 -34.75
N GLN A 306 1.38 9.81 -33.57
CA GLN A 306 2.11 9.92 -32.30
C GLN A 306 3.41 10.70 -32.41
N THR A 307 3.34 11.90 -32.97
CA THR A 307 4.52 12.70 -33.29
C THR A 307 5.34 13.00 -32.03
N GLU A 308 6.63 12.64 -32.02
CA GLU A 308 7.51 12.89 -30.86
C GLU A 308 7.79 14.39 -30.70
N VAL A 309 7.63 14.88 -29.47
CA VAL A 309 7.80 16.29 -29.10
C VAL A 309 8.93 16.44 -28.09
N GLN A 310 9.77 17.46 -28.29
CA GLN A 310 10.82 17.78 -27.35
C GLN A 310 10.24 18.33 -26.05
N LYS A 311 10.88 17.99 -24.93
CA LYS A 311 10.41 18.40 -23.59
C LYS A 311 10.29 19.92 -23.41
N ASP A 312 11.11 20.69 -24.12
CA ASP A 312 11.12 22.15 -24.04
C ASP A 312 9.91 22.80 -24.74
N ASP A 313 9.29 22.07 -25.67
CA ASP A 313 8.07 22.51 -26.39
C ASP A 313 6.79 22.15 -25.61
N VAL A 314 6.91 21.49 -24.46
CA VAL A 314 5.77 21.10 -23.62
C VAL A 314 5.51 22.13 -22.53
N ALA A 315 4.36 22.80 -22.60
CA ALA A 315 3.86 23.70 -21.56
C ALA A 315 2.89 23.00 -20.60
N GLN A 316 2.85 23.45 -19.34
CA GLN A 316 1.89 22.93 -18.36
C GLN A 316 0.52 23.60 -18.55
N GLY A 317 -0.46 22.82 -19.02
CA GLY A 317 -1.86 23.24 -19.11
C GLY A 317 -2.68 22.80 -17.89
N TYR A 318 -3.57 23.66 -17.42
CA TYR A 318 -4.58 23.34 -16.41
C TYR A 318 -5.96 23.36 -17.04
N ARG A 319 -6.81 22.42 -16.65
CA ARG A 319 -8.21 22.42 -17.10
C ARG A 319 -9.00 23.41 -16.26
N TYR A 320 -9.63 24.36 -16.92
CA TYR A 320 -10.62 25.26 -16.36
C TYR A 320 -11.96 25.00 -17.07
N GLY A 321 -12.78 24.13 -16.48
CA GLY A 321 -13.94 23.56 -17.16
C GLY A 321 -13.53 22.72 -18.37
N LYS A 322 -14.05 23.06 -19.56
CA LYS A 322 -13.71 22.40 -20.83
C LYS A 322 -12.43 22.95 -21.48
N THR A 323 -11.99 24.15 -21.07
CA THR A 323 -10.87 24.85 -21.68
C THR A 323 -9.54 24.46 -21.01
N ILE A 324 -8.49 24.29 -21.79
CA ILE A 324 -7.13 24.10 -21.28
C ILE A 324 -6.44 25.47 -21.29
N VAL A 325 -6.08 25.96 -20.11
CA VAL A 325 -5.36 27.23 -19.95
C VAL A 325 -3.87 26.90 -19.75
N PRO A 326 -2.99 27.27 -20.69
CA PRO A 326 -1.55 27.13 -20.51
C PRO A 326 -1.07 28.13 -19.45
N LEU A 327 -0.37 27.65 -18.42
CA LEU A 327 0.25 28.51 -17.40
C LEU A 327 1.75 28.28 -17.41
N THR A 328 2.53 29.33 -17.65
CA THR A 328 3.99 29.23 -17.57
C THR A 328 4.42 29.04 -16.12
N LYS A 329 5.63 28.51 -15.92
CA LYS A 329 6.21 28.38 -14.56
C LYS A 329 6.36 29.75 -13.87
N ILE A 330 6.68 30.80 -14.65
CA ILE A 330 6.86 32.17 -14.15
C ILE A 330 5.53 32.73 -13.64
N ASP A 331 4.44 32.56 -14.41
CA ASP A 331 3.11 33.01 -14.00
C ASP A 331 2.63 32.25 -12.77
N LYS A 332 2.89 30.94 -12.72
CA LYS A 332 2.53 30.10 -11.57
C LYS A 332 3.24 30.55 -10.29
N ASP A 333 4.52 30.87 -10.38
CA ASP A 333 5.31 31.30 -9.23
C ASP A 333 4.94 32.71 -8.77
N SER A 334 4.55 33.61 -9.67
CA SER A 334 4.10 34.96 -9.33
C SER A 334 2.69 34.99 -8.69
N MET A 335 1.80 34.10 -9.13
CA MET A 335 0.42 33.99 -8.61
C MET A 335 0.31 33.13 -7.35
N LYS A 336 1.39 32.49 -6.91
CA LYS A 336 1.36 31.58 -5.76
C LYS A 336 1.14 32.34 -4.46
N LEU A 337 0.20 31.86 -3.63
CA LEU A 337 -0.02 32.39 -2.29
C LEU A 337 1.27 32.32 -1.47
N THR A 338 1.77 33.49 -1.06
CA THR A 338 2.90 33.59 -0.14
C THR A 338 2.41 33.45 1.29
N THR A 339 3.09 32.61 2.07
CA THR A 339 2.70 32.33 3.46
C THR A 339 3.88 32.39 4.38
N GLU A 340 3.65 32.88 5.59
CA GLU A 340 4.63 32.85 6.67
C GLU A 340 4.37 31.69 7.62
N LYS A 341 5.44 31.22 8.26
CA LYS A 341 5.36 30.19 9.30
C LYS A 341 4.64 30.77 10.50
N CYS A 342 3.53 30.16 10.92
CA CYS A 342 2.75 30.65 12.06
C CYS A 342 1.95 29.53 12.73
N LEU A 343 1.61 29.76 14.00
CA LEU A 343 0.58 29.04 14.73
C LEU A 343 -0.28 30.10 15.43
N SER A 344 -1.39 30.47 14.79
CA SER A 344 -2.22 31.59 15.24
C SER A 344 -3.62 31.10 15.61
N VAL A 345 -4.08 31.46 16.81
CA VAL A 345 -5.43 31.15 17.28
C VAL A 345 -6.42 32.10 16.60
N LEU A 346 -7.40 31.51 15.93
CA LEU A 346 -8.50 32.21 15.26
C LEU A 346 -9.70 32.39 16.20
N GLY A 347 -9.96 31.41 17.06
CA GLY A 347 -11.07 31.45 18.00
C GLY A 347 -11.19 30.18 18.83
N PHE A 348 -12.20 30.13 19.69
CA PHE A 348 -12.48 28.99 20.55
C PHE A 348 -13.90 28.46 20.27
N THR A 349 -14.07 27.15 20.44
CA THR A 349 -15.38 26.49 20.33
C THR A 349 -15.48 25.35 21.34
N SER A 350 -16.69 24.90 21.65
CA SER A 350 -16.88 23.69 22.46
C SER A 350 -16.35 22.45 21.73
N LEU A 351 -15.81 21.50 22.48
CA LEU A 351 -15.33 20.22 21.94
C LEU A 351 -16.43 19.48 21.15
N ASP A 352 -17.69 19.61 21.55
CA ASP A 352 -18.85 18.97 20.91
C ASP A 352 -19.08 19.44 19.46
N ASN A 353 -18.65 20.65 19.11
CA ASN A 353 -18.80 21.18 17.77
C ASN A 353 -17.86 20.52 16.77
N ILE A 354 -16.77 19.89 17.25
CA ILE A 354 -15.81 19.22 16.39
C ILE A 354 -16.12 17.72 16.35
N LYS A 355 -16.56 17.25 15.19
CA LYS A 355 -16.91 15.83 15.01
C LYS A 355 -15.72 15.04 14.49
N ARG A 356 -15.53 13.83 15.03
CA ARG A 356 -14.39 12.96 14.68
C ARG A 356 -14.31 12.65 13.17
N TYR A 357 -15.44 12.54 12.47
CA TYR A 357 -15.46 12.29 11.03
C TYR A 357 -14.97 13.47 10.18
N GLN A 358 -14.81 14.66 10.77
CA GLN A 358 -14.27 15.84 10.08
C GLN A 358 -12.74 15.86 10.10
N PHE A 359 -12.07 15.01 10.89
CA PHE A 359 -10.62 15.07 11.00
C PHE A 359 -9.96 14.73 9.67
N ILE A 360 -9.02 15.56 9.23
CA ILE A 360 -8.22 15.33 8.02
C ILE A 360 -6.73 15.38 8.32
N GLY A 361 -5.94 14.94 7.35
CA GLY A 361 -4.47 15.00 7.38
C GLY A 361 -3.82 13.70 7.83
N GLU A 362 -2.52 13.61 7.56
CA GLU A 362 -1.74 12.37 7.73
C GLU A 362 -1.14 12.22 9.14
N ASN A 363 -1.08 13.29 9.92
CA ASN A 363 -0.34 13.34 11.17
C ASN A 363 -1.09 14.11 12.26
N VAL A 364 -0.90 13.70 13.51
CA VAL A 364 -1.26 14.46 14.71
C VAL A 364 0.01 15.05 15.30
N VAL A 365 0.00 16.35 15.59
CA VAL A 365 1.17 17.08 16.10
C VAL A 365 0.93 17.48 17.55
N ALA A 366 1.84 17.13 18.46
CA ALA A 366 1.81 17.56 19.85
C ALA A 366 2.66 18.82 20.02
N PHE A 367 2.10 19.87 20.62
CA PHE A 367 2.76 21.11 20.97
C PHE A 367 3.05 21.14 22.47
N THR A 368 4.31 21.39 22.81
CA THR A 368 4.79 21.58 24.18
C THR A 368 5.45 22.95 24.30
N ALA A 369 5.65 23.42 25.52
CA ALA A 369 6.42 24.64 25.75
C ALA A 369 7.86 24.45 25.24
N GLN A 370 8.50 25.56 24.86
CA GLN A 370 9.92 25.55 24.52
C GLN A 370 10.73 24.99 25.72
N PRO A 371 11.58 23.97 25.50
CA PRO A 371 12.48 23.47 26.54
C PRO A 371 13.33 24.62 27.10
N GLU A 372 13.55 24.61 28.42
CA GLU A 372 14.29 25.64 29.18
C GLU A 372 13.55 26.99 29.36
N ASP A 373 12.39 27.20 28.72
CA ASP A 373 11.57 28.39 28.93
C ASP A 373 10.47 28.12 29.98
N VAL A 374 10.78 28.43 31.24
CA VAL A 374 9.87 28.23 32.37
C VAL A 374 8.60 29.10 32.23
N HIS A 375 8.73 30.32 31.72
CA HIS A 375 7.59 31.23 31.56
C HIS A 375 6.62 30.74 30.49
N ALA A 376 7.14 30.26 29.35
CA ALA A 376 6.32 29.62 28.33
C ALA A 376 5.66 28.33 28.86
N GLY A 377 6.35 27.56 29.70
CA GLY A 377 5.81 26.39 30.38
C GLY A 377 4.57 26.72 31.22
N VAL A 378 4.69 27.70 32.11
CA VAL A 378 3.57 28.14 32.97
C VAL A 378 2.42 28.70 32.14
N ALA A 379 2.72 29.55 31.14
CA ALA A 379 1.69 30.15 30.29
C ALA A 379 0.93 29.09 29.47
N LEU A 380 1.65 28.11 28.90
CA LEU A 380 1.03 27.03 28.14
C LEU A 380 0.21 26.11 29.04
N SER A 381 0.71 25.77 30.23
CA SER A 381 -0.03 24.94 31.20
C SER A 381 -1.32 25.63 31.65
N ALA A 382 -1.28 26.93 31.97
CA ALA A 382 -2.48 27.70 32.29
C ALA A 382 -3.48 27.72 31.12
N PHE A 383 -2.97 27.82 29.88
CA PHE A 383 -3.81 27.78 28.68
C PHE A 383 -4.44 26.40 28.44
N ILE A 384 -3.69 25.31 28.64
CA ILE A 384 -4.18 23.93 28.53
C ILE A 384 -5.25 23.66 29.57
N ASN A 385 -4.98 23.98 30.83
CA ASN A 385 -5.91 23.76 31.94
C ASN A 385 -7.19 24.60 31.77
N GLY A 386 -7.06 25.87 31.35
CA GLY A 386 -8.22 26.71 31.04
C GLY A 386 -9.13 26.13 29.96
N MET A 387 -8.55 25.58 28.88
CA MET A 387 -9.35 24.91 27.83
C MET A 387 -9.98 23.60 28.30
N TYR A 388 -9.28 22.85 29.17
CA TYR A 388 -9.75 21.59 29.72
C TYR A 388 -10.94 21.81 30.68
N GLU A 389 -10.84 22.79 31.58
CA GLU A 389 -11.91 23.13 32.54
C GLU A 389 -13.17 23.65 31.85
N SER A 390 -13.02 24.37 30.72
CA SER A 390 -14.15 24.92 29.98
C SER A 390 -14.71 24.00 28.89
N ASP A 391 -14.15 22.79 28.70
CA ASP A 391 -14.46 21.87 27.61
C ASP A 391 -14.45 22.53 26.21
N THR A 392 -13.41 23.34 26.00
CA THR A 392 -13.20 24.09 24.76
C THR A 392 -11.93 23.67 24.03
N VAL A 393 -11.92 23.98 22.73
CA VAL A 393 -10.79 23.76 21.83
C VAL A 393 -10.50 25.04 21.06
N ALA A 394 -9.23 25.26 20.73
CA ALA A 394 -8.80 26.44 19.99
C ALA A 394 -8.72 26.13 18.50
N ILE A 395 -9.47 26.85 17.66
CA ILE A 395 -9.34 26.81 16.20
C ILE A 395 -8.12 27.63 15.81
N VAL A 396 -7.22 27.04 15.02
CA VAL A 396 -5.92 27.65 14.68
C VAL A 396 -5.64 27.60 13.19
N ARG A 397 -4.95 28.64 12.72
CA ARG A 397 -4.24 28.66 11.44
C ARG A 397 -2.81 28.18 11.67
N TYR A 398 -2.47 27.05 11.08
CA TYR A 398 -1.16 26.42 11.20
C TYR A 398 -0.42 26.42 9.86
N CYS A 399 0.72 27.08 9.82
CA CYS A 399 1.64 27.03 8.69
C CYS A 399 3.01 26.53 9.16
N PHE A 400 3.35 25.32 8.76
CA PHE A 400 4.53 24.60 9.24
C PHE A 400 5.87 25.26 8.90
N ARG A 401 5.97 25.84 7.69
CA ARG A 401 7.17 26.52 7.16
C ARG A 401 6.75 27.63 6.21
N LYS A 402 7.65 28.59 5.95
CA LYS A 402 7.42 29.64 4.95
C LYS A 402 7.03 29.03 3.60
N ASN A 403 6.01 29.58 2.96
CA ASN A 403 5.43 29.16 1.68
C ASN A 403 4.83 27.74 1.67
N ALA A 404 4.55 27.14 2.83
CA ALA A 404 3.72 25.95 2.90
C ALA A 404 2.22 26.32 2.87
N ALA A 405 1.40 25.41 2.34
CA ALA A 405 -0.05 25.56 2.39
C ALA A 405 -0.50 25.72 3.85
N PRO A 406 -1.25 26.78 4.19
CA PRO A 406 -1.78 26.97 5.52
C PRO A 406 -2.84 25.89 5.78
N LYS A 407 -2.82 25.33 6.97
CA LYS A 407 -3.81 24.35 7.43
C LYS A 407 -4.74 25.02 8.43
N LEU A 408 -6.03 24.79 8.27
CA LEU A 408 -6.99 25.00 9.34
C LEU A 408 -6.99 23.75 10.23
N GLY A 409 -7.08 23.95 11.54
CA GLY A 409 -7.16 22.84 12.48
C GLY A 409 -7.58 23.32 13.84
N PHE A 410 -7.57 22.42 14.81
CA PHE A 410 -7.84 22.75 16.20
C PHE A 410 -6.76 22.19 17.12
N LEU A 411 -6.56 22.85 18.25
CA LEU A 411 -5.75 22.41 19.37
C LEU A 411 -6.69 21.89 20.46
N SER A 412 -6.51 20.62 20.86
CA SER A 412 -7.19 20.06 22.02
C SER A 412 -6.23 19.87 23.20
N PRO A 413 -6.69 20.11 24.44
CA PRO A 413 -5.90 19.87 25.64
C PRO A 413 -5.67 18.36 25.85
N HIS A 414 -4.44 17.97 26.18
CA HIS A 414 -4.07 16.61 26.54
C HIS A 414 -3.22 16.59 27.81
N ILE A 415 -3.81 16.11 28.91
CA ILE A 415 -3.20 16.09 30.23
C ILE A 415 -2.90 14.63 30.63
N LYS A 416 -1.66 14.36 31.02
CA LYS A 416 -1.16 13.08 31.53
C LYS A 416 -0.38 13.32 32.83
N LYS A 417 -0.15 12.26 33.61
CA LYS A 417 0.59 12.32 34.88
C LYS A 417 1.98 12.95 34.72
N ASP A 418 2.66 12.63 33.62
CA ASP A 418 4.05 13.04 33.40
C ASP A 418 4.20 14.30 32.53
N TYR A 419 3.15 14.68 31.78
CA TYR A 419 3.22 15.83 30.87
C TYR A 419 1.85 16.37 30.46
N GLU A 420 1.85 17.63 30.03
CA GLU A 420 0.72 18.32 29.40
C GLU A 420 1.12 18.79 28.00
N CYS A 421 0.22 18.66 27.03
CA CYS A 421 0.46 19.18 25.68
C CYS A 421 -0.84 19.55 24.95
N LEU A 422 -0.69 20.24 23.81
CA LEU A 422 -1.79 20.52 22.89
C LEU A 422 -1.68 19.65 21.65
N LEU A 423 -2.76 18.97 21.29
CA LEU A 423 -2.81 18.14 20.09
C LEU A 423 -3.44 18.93 18.93
N PHE A 424 -2.66 19.16 17.89
CA PHE A 424 -3.14 19.71 16.63
C PHE A 424 -3.65 18.61 15.71
N THR A 425 -4.91 18.76 15.30
CA THR A 425 -5.55 17.96 14.26
C THR A 425 -6.09 18.90 13.18
N ALA A 426 -5.85 18.58 11.90
CA ALA A 426 -6.32 19.41 10.81
C ALA A 426 -7.83 19.22 10.56
N LEU A 427 -8.48 20.31 10.18
CA LEU A 427 -9.90 20.39 9.85
C LEU A 427 -10.07 20.61 8.35
N PRO A 428 -11.19 20.15 7.77
CA PRO A 428 -11.44 20.24 6.35
C PRO A 428 -11.77 21.69 5.98
N PHE A 429 -11.34 22.12 4.80
CA PHE A 429 -11.90 23.30 4.17
C PHE A 429 -13.26 22.98 3.56
N MET A 430 -13.97 24.02 3.10
CA MET A 430 -15.29 23.85 2.49
C MET A 430 -15.23 22.94 1.26
N GLU A 431 -14.14 23.02 0.50
CA GLU A 431 -13.88 22.25 -0.71
C GLU A 431 -13.58 20.76 -0.43
N ASP A 432 -13.17 20.42 0.80
CA ASP A 432 -12.90 19.03 1.22
C ASP A 432 -14.19 18.28 1.60
N ILE A 433 -15.27 19.01 1.92
CA ILE A 433 -16.53 18.43 2.39
C ILE A 433 -17.35 17.91 1.20
N ARG A 434 -17.69 16.62 1.23
CA ARG A 434 -18.56 15.99 0.23
C ARG A 434 -19.95 15.75 0.82
N GLN A 435 -20.94 16.44 0.28
CA GLN A 435 -22.33 16.30 0.70
C GLN A 435 -23.03 15.25 -0.17
N PHE A 436 -23.20 14.05 0.38
CA PHE A 436 -23.98 12.98 -0.24
C PHE A 436 -25.33 12.85 0.47
N GLY A 437 -26.42 12.87 -0.30
CA GLY A 437 -27.75 12.59 0.21
C GLY A 437 -27.98 11.09 0.27
N PHE A 438 -28.21 10.55 1.47
CA PHE A 438 -28.61 9.16 1.69
C PHE A 438 -30.03 9.12 2.24
N GLY A 439 -30.84 8.14 1.81
CA GLY A 439 -32.15 7.90 2.41
C GLY A 439 -32.02 7.46 3.87
N SER A 440 -32.88 7.98 4.75
CA SER A 440 -32.92 7.54 6.15
C SER A 440 -33.29 6.06 6.22
N LEU A 441 -32.52 5.29 6.98
CA LEU A 441 -32.77 3.87 7.21
C LEU A 441 -34.08 3.66 8.02
N ASP A 442 -34.33 4.53 8.99
CA ASP A 442 -35.50 4.45 9.89
C ASP A 442 -36.83 4.78 9.20
N ALA A 443 -36.78 5.59 8.13
CA ALA A 443 -37.97 5.96 7.37
C ALA A 443 -38.53 4.81 6.52
N ASN A 444 -37.70 3.80 6.22
CA ASN A 444 -38.10 2.67 5.40
C ASN A 444 -38.67 1.54 6.26
N LYS A 445 -40.00 1.44 6.35
CA LYS A 445 -40.70 0.39 7.09
C LYS A 445 -40.31 -1.04 6.71
N LYS A 446 -39.70 -1.27 5.54
CA LYS A 446 -39.22 -2.58 5.09
C LYS A 446 -37.87 -2.98 5.70
N LEU A 447 -37.11 -2.02 6.22
CA LEU A 447 -35.77 -2.22 6.78
C LEU A 447 -35.76 -2.21 8.32
N VAL A 448 -36.92 -2.00 8.94
CA VAL A 448 -37.05 -2.02 10.41
C VAL A 448 -36.86 -3.47 10.88
N PRO A 449 -35.84 -3.75 11.71
CA PRO A 449 -35.58 -5.09 12.21
C PRO A 449 -36.66 -5.54 13.20
N SER A 450 -36.87 -6.85 13.32
CA SER A 450 -37.71 -7.42 14.38
C SER A 450 -37.01 -7.39 15.74
N ASP A 451 -37.78 -7.51 16.82
CA ASP A 451 -37.23 -7.58 18.19
C ASP A 451 -36.27 -8.77 18.36
N GLU A 452 -36.56 -9.91 17.72
CA GLU A 452 -35.67 -11.08 17.71
C GLU A 452 -34.34 -10.80 16.99
N GLN A 453 -34.39 -10.05 15.88
CA GLN A 453 -33.20 -9.62 15.15
C GLN A 453 -32.36 -8.64 15.98
N LEU A 454 -32.99 -7.69 16.66
CA LEU A 454 -32.32 -6.76 17.58
C LEU A 454 -31.63 -7.51 18.72
N GLN A 455 -32.34 -8.43 19.39
CA GLN A 455 -31.77 -9.21 20.48
C GLN A 455 -30.63 -10.12 20.02
N ALA A 456 -30.70 -10.68 18.82
CA ALA A 456 -29.61 -11.48 18.26
C ALA A 456 -28.35 -10.64 18.02
N ILE A 457 -28.50 -9.40 17.55
CA ILE A 457 -27.38 -8.47 17.38
C ILE A 457 -26.83 -7.99 18.72
N ASP A 458 -27.66 -7.68 19.73
CA ASP A 458 -27.20 -7.30 21.07
C ASP A 458 -26.38 -8.42 21.72
N ASN A 459 -26.85 -9.65 21.59
CA ASN A 459 -26.12 -10.84 22.06
C ASN A 459 -24.80 -11.02 21.29
N LEU A 460 -24.78 -10.73 19.99
CA LEU A 460 -23.57 -10.79 19.18
C LEU A 460 -22.57 -9.72 19.60
N VAL A 461 -23.00 -8.47 19.81
CA VAL A 461 -22.15 -7.36 20.28
C VAL A 461 -21.54 -7.70 21.65
N THR A 462 -22.35 -8.25 22.57
CA THR A 462 -21.88 -8.69 23.89
C THR A 462 -20.89 -9.85 23.80
N ALA A 463 -21.13 -10.82 22.90
CA ALA A 463 -20.25 -11.96 22.70
C ALA A 463 -18.93 -11.57 22.01
N MET A 464 -18.96 -10.58 21.13
CA MET A 464 -17.82 -10.07 20.35
C MET A 464 -17.16 -8.83 20.96
N ASP A 465 -17.36 -8.56 22.25
CA ASP A 465 -16.71 -7.45 22.95
C ASP A 465 -15.19 -7.73 23.11
N LEU A 466 -14.38 -6.91 22.45
CA LEU A 466 -12.92 -7.00 22.48
C LEU A 466 -12.29 -6.35 23.72
N THR A 467 -13.05 -5.57 24.50
CA THR A 467 -12.51 -4.86 25.67
C THR A 467 -12.16 -5.79 26.83
N LYS A 468 -12.74 -7.00 26.86
CA LYS A 468 -12.53 -8.04 27.89
C LYS A 468 -12.20 -9.41 27.29
N ALA A 469 -11.64 -9.42 26.08
CA ALA A 469 -11.47 -10.65 25.32
C ALA A 469 -10.27 -11.50 25.79
N ILE A 470 -9.28 -10.92 26.48
CA ILE A 470 -8.16 -11.65 27.06
C ILE A 470 -8.38 -11.74 28.56
N ARG A 471 -8.30 -12.95 29.12
CA ARG A 471 -8.33 -13.18 30.58
C ARG A 471 -6.94 -13.63 31.02
N HIS A 472 -6.33 -12.87 31.92
CA HIS A 472 -5.07 -13.23 32.56
C HIS A 472 -5.31 -14.20 33.73
N GLU A 473 -4.27 -14.95 34.12
CA GLU A 473 -4.33 -15.92 35.24
C GLU A 473 -4.63 -15.25 36.59
N ASN A 474 -4.29 -13.96 36.73
CA ASN A 474 -4.61 -13.12 37.88
C ASN A 474 -6.10 -12.69 37.95
N GLY A 475 -6.91 -13.05 36.95
CA GLY A 475 -8.33 -12.72 36.88
C GLY A 475 -8.66 -11.39 36.17
N ASP A 476 -7.65 -10.64 35.73
CA ASP A 476 -7.85 -9.38 35.02
C ASP A 476 -8.23 -9.60 33.55
N TYR A 477 -9.10 -8.72 33.05
CA TYR A 477 -9.50 -8.68 31.66
C TYR A 477 -8.70 -7.61 30.92
N GLU A 478 -8.12 -7.99 29.78
CA GLU A 478 -7.39 -7.07 28.91
C GLU A 478 -8.09 -6.91 27.54
N GLU A 479 -8.05 -5.68 27.02
CA GLU A 479 -8.48 -5.34 25.67
C GLU A 479 -7.59 -6.05 24.64
N ALA A 480 -8.19 -6.88 23.80
CA ALA A 480 -7.46 -7.72 22.85
C ALA A 480 -6.75 -6.95 21.73
N LEU A 481 -7.27 -5.78 21.34
CA LEU A 481 -6.73 -4.99 20.23
C LEU A 481 -6.45 -3.56 20.66
N LYS A 482 -5.36 -3.36 21.40
CA LYS A 482 -4.84 -2.02 21.73
C LYS A 482 -3.94 -1.51 20.59
N PRO A 483 -4.34 -0.49 19.81
CA PRO A 483 -3.54 -0.02 18.67
C PRO A 483 -2.13 0.50 19.03
N LYS A 484 -1.90 0.85 20.30
CA LYS A 484 -0.57 1.25 20.81
C LYS A 484 0.39 0.07 20.99
N CYS A 485 -0.16 -1.13 21.19
CA CYS A 485 0.58 -2.37 21.45
C CYS A 485 0.52 -3.33 20.25
N THR A 486 -0.28 -3.01 19.23
CA THR A 486 -0.40 -3.76 17.99
C THR A 486 0.53 -3.19 16.91
N PHE A 487 1.45 -4.01 16.41
CA PHE A 487 2.37 -3.63 15.34
C PHE A 487 1.74 -3.79 13.96
N ASN A 488 2.28 -3.09 12.95
CA ASN A 488 1.78 -3.18 11.58
C ASN A 488 2.12 -4.56 10.96
N PRO A 489 1.12 -5.44 10.70
CA PRO A 489 1.36 -6.80 10.23
C PRO A 489 1.95 -6.86 8.82
N THR A 490 1.63 -5.89 7.96
CA THR A 490 2.17 -5.82 6.59
C THR A 490 3.69 -5.66 6.63
N ARG A 491 4.20 -4.84 7.56
CA ARG A 491 5.65 -4.65 7.71
C ARG A 491 6.34 -5.93 8.17
N GLN A 492 5.76 -6.63 9.14
CA GLN A 492 6.32 -7.90 9.62
C GLN A 492 6.35 -8.94 8.51
N ARG A 493 5.26 -9.06 7.75
CA ARG A 493 5.19 -9.99 6.63
C ARG A 493 6.25 -9.69 5.57
N VAL A 494 6.46 -8.42 5.23
CA VAL A 494 7.52 -8.02 4.28
C VAL A 494 8.91 -8.42 4.79
N PHE A 495 9.20 -8.20 6.07
CA PHE A 495 10.48 -8.59 6.66
C PHE A 495 10.69 -10.11 6.67
N GLN A 496 9.65 -10.87 7.01
CA GLN A 496 9.65 -12.33 6.93
C GLN A 496 9.99 -12.81 5.50
N CYS A 497 9.38 -12.21 4.48
CA CYS A 497 9.65 -12.57 3.09
C CYS A 497 11.07 -12.19 2.63
N ILE A 498 11.57 -11.00 3.03
CA ILE A 498 12.94 -10.58 2.69
C ILE A 498 13.96 -11.51 3.35
N GLN A 499 13.74 -11.87 4.62
CA GLN A 499 14.60 -12.80 5.35
C GLN A 499 14.65 -14.16 4.66
N HIS A 500 13.48 -14.74 4.36
CA HIS A 500 13.40 -16.05 3.71
C HIS A 500 14.17 -16.04 2.39
N ARG A 501 13.98 -15.01 1.56
CA ARG A 501 14.69 -14.86 0.29
C ARG A 501 16.20 -14.65 0.46
N ALA A 502 16.65 -14.00 1.53
CA ALA A 502 18.06 -13.71 1.76
C ALA A 502 18.85 -14.92 2.30
N LEU A 503 18.19 -15.74 3.13
CA LEU A 503 18.75 -16.97 3.71
C LEU A 503 18.62 -18.16 2.76
N ASN A 504 17.54 -18.21 1.98
CA ASN A 504 17.24 -19.24 0.99
C ASN A 504 17.10 -18.60 -0.41
N PRO A 505 18.21 -18.20 -1.08
CA PRO A 505 18.14 -17.57 -2.40
C PRO A 505 17.46 -18.45 -3.45
N ASP A 506 17.70 -19.77 -3.36
CA ASP A 506 17.26 -20.78 -4.34
C ASP A 506 15.80 -21.21 -4.13
N ASP A 507 15.20 -20.91 -2.98
CA ASP A 507 13.80 -21.23 -2.71
C ASP A 507 12.88 -20.19 -3.35
N HIS A 508 12.19 -20.54 -4.43
CA HIS A 508 11.34 -19.63 -5.18
C HIS A 508 10.01 -19.31 -4.50
N ASP A 509 9.60 -20.07 -3.49
CA ASP A 509 8.32 -19.88 -2.83
C ASP A 509 8.39 -18.79 -1.74
N LEU A 510 7.22 -18.23 -1.42
CA LEU A 510 7.07 -17.33 -0.28
C LEU A 510 6.91 -18.16 0.99
N PRO A 511 7.51 -17.75 2.12
CA PRO A 511 7.34 -18.48 3.38
C PRO A 511 5.86 -18.46 3.79
N GLU A 512 5.40 -19.49 4.51
CA GLU A 512 4.06 -19.48 5.12
C GLU A 512 3.89 -18.31 6.10
N LEU A 513 2.65 -17.92 6.40
CA LEU A 513 2.42 -16.83 7.36
C LEU A 513 2.81 -17.29 8.76
N GLU A 514 3.73 -16.57 9.41
CA GLU A 514 4.14 -16.89 10.76
C GLU A 514 2.94 -16.79 11.73
N PRO A 515 2.73 -17.78 12.63
CA PRO A 515 1.58 -17.80 13.54
C PRO A 515 1.45 -16.54 14.40
N VAL A 516 2.58 -15.93 14.76
CA VAL A 516 2.58 -14.68 15.53
C VAL A 516 2.09 -13.49 14.70
N ILE A 517 2.36 -13.46 13.39
CA ILE A 517 1.81 -12.40 12.53
C ILE A 517 0.30 -12.66 12.31
N ALA A 518 -0.10 -13.92 12.17
CA ALA A 518 -1.50 -14.31 12.00
C ALA A 518 -2.36 -13.92 13.21
N SER A 519 -1.82 -13.99 14.44
CA SER A 519 -2.55 -13.63 15.65
C SER A 519 -2.97 -12.15 15.74
N TYR A 520 -2.34 -11.25 14.99
CA TYR A 520 -2.78 -9.84 14.90
C TYR A 520 -3.96 -9.63 13.95
N ILE A 521 -4.08 -10.49 12.95
CA ILE A 521 -5.05 -10.35 11.87
C ILE A 521 -6.31 -11.15 12.23
N GLU A 522 -6.13 -12.27 12.93
CA GLU A 522 -7.19 -13.19 13.26
C GLU A 522 -7.59 -13.15 14.74
N PRO A 523 -8.90 -13.18 15.05
CA PRO A 523 -9.36 -13.36 16.43
C PRO A 523 -8.88 -14.69 17.01
N SER A 524 -8.65 -14.72 18.32
CA SER A 524 -8.21 -15.94 19.00
C SER A 524 -9.20 -17.11 18.79
N PRO A 525 -8.74 -18.36 18.74
CA PRO A 525 -9.61 -19.52 18.55
C PRO A 525 -10.69 -19.63 19.63
N GLU A 526 -10.34 -19.31 20.88
CA GLU A 526 -11.27 -19.29 22.02
C GLU A 526 -12.39 -18.26 21.83
N PHE A 527 -12.04 -17.07 21.33
CA PHE A 527 -12.99 -16.03 21.02
C PHE A 527 -13.92 -16.41 19.85
N LYS A 528 -13.36 -17.01 18.79
CA LYS A 528 -14.14 -17.57 17.66
C LYS A 528 -15.13 -18.63 18.15
N ALA A 529 -14.72 -19.52 19.05
CA ALA A 529 -15.59 -20.55 19.62
C ALA A 529 -16.75 -19.93 20.43
N LYS A 530 -16.47 -18.90 21.24
CA LYS A 530 -17.47 -18.18 22.05
C LYS A 530 -18.54 -17.50 21.19
N CYS A 531 -18.16 -16.84 20.09
CA CYS A 531 -19.09 -16.10 19.25
C CYS A 531 -19.81 -16.96 18.20
N SER A 532 -19.27 -18.15 17.86
CA SER A 532 -19.79 -19.03 16.80
C SER A 532 -21.31 -19.32 16.93
N THR A 533 -21.79 -19.60 18.14
CA THR A 533 -23.21 -19.86 18.38
C THR A 533 -24.12 -18.67 18.07
N GLN A 534 -23.68 -17.45 18.37
CA GLN A 534 -24.43 -16.23 18.06
C GLN A 534 -24.34 -15.87 16.58
N CYS A 535 -23.18 -16.06 15.95
CA CYS A 535 -22.99 -15.87 14.50
C CYS A 535 -23.94 -16.77 13.69
N LEU A 536 -24.13 -18.03 14.09
CA LEU A 536 -25.08 -18.94 13.45
C LEU A 536 -26.53 -18.46 13.59
N LYS A 537 -26.94 -18.01 14.77
CA LYS A 537 -28.28 -17.43 14.99
C LYS A 537 -28.54 -16.20 14.12
N VAL A 538 -27.57 -15.30 14.03
CA VAL A 538 -27.66 -14.11 13.17
C VAL A 538 -27.76 -14.51 11.70
N LYS A 539 -26.97 -15.50 11.26
CA LYS A 539 -27.06 -16.05 9.89
C LYS A 539 -28.45 -16.62 9.57
N ASP A 540 -29.09 -17.28 10.53
CA ASP A 540 -30.42 -17.87 10.35
C ASP A 540 -31.53 -16.79 10.29
N LEU A 541 -31.41 -15.73 11.09
CA LEU A 541 -32.36 -14.61 11.16
C LEU A 541 -32.21 -13.59 10.02
N PHE A 542 -30.99 -13.42 9.49
CA PHE A 542 -30.68 -12.50 8.38
C PHE A 542 -30.30 -13.29 7.14
N ARG A 543 -31.31 -13.75 6.40
CA ARG A 543 -31.11 -14.49 5.15
C ARG A 543 -30.60 -13.57 4.05
N LEU A 544 -29.38 -13.82 3.58
CA LEU A 544 -28.75 -13.08 2.49
C LEU A 544 -28.74 -13.93 1.23
N GLU A 545 -29.27 -13.38 0.13
CA GLU A 545 -29.19 -13.98 -1.20
C GLU A 545 -28.06 -13.32 -1.99
N LYS A 546 -27.12 -14.13 -2.48
CA LYS A 546 -26.03 -13.63 -3.31
C LYS A 546 -26.55 -13.36 -4.72
N ILE A 547 -26.66 -12.08 -5.07
CA ILE A 547 -26.94 -11.67 -6.45
C ILE A 547 -25.64 -11.77 -7.25
N GLU A 548 -25.52 -12.79 -8.09
CA GLU A 548 -24.38 -12.90 -9.00
C GLU A 548 -24.51 -11.88 -10.12
N LYS A 549 -23.75 -10.78 -10.02
CA LYS A 549 -23.53 -9.92 -11.18
C LYS A 549 -22.85 -10.78 -12.24
N LYS A 550 -23.41 -10.86 -13.46
CA LYS A 550 -22.73 -11.45 -14.62
C LYS A 550 -21.36 -10.79 -14.72
N LYS A 551 -20.31 -11.49 -14.29
CA LYS A 551 -18.94 -11.07 -14.55
C LYS A 551 -18.78 -11.17 -16.06
N THR A 552 -18.43 -10.06 -16.72
CA THR A 552 -17.74 -10.12 -18.00
C THR A 552 -16.49 -10.94 -17.72
N GLN A 553 -16.52 -12.23 -18.05
CA GLN A 553 -15.36 -13.09 -17.83
C GLN A 553 -14.20 -12.46 -18.57
N GLN A 554 -13.20 -12.00 -17.83
CA GLN A 554 -11.97 -11.47 -18.38
C GLN A 554 -11.32 -12.59 -19.18
N ALA A 555 -11.36 -12.51 -20.50
CA ALA A 555 -10.73 -13.46 -21.41
C ALA A 555 -9.24 -13.71 -21.09
N ALA A 556 -8.59 -12.79 -20.37
CA ALA A 556 -7.20 -12.88 -19.96
C ALA A 556 -6.88 -14.08 -19.05
N GLU A 557 -7.69 -14.41 -18.04
CA GLU A 557 -7.35 -15.49 -17.10
C GLU A 557 -7.37 -16.89 -17.75
N ASN A 558 -8.23 -17.10 -18.75
CA ASN A 558 -8.31 -18.37 -19.46
C ASN A 558 -7.20 -18.52 -20.52
N ILE A 559 -6.69 -17.42 -21.08
CA ILE A 559 -5.58 -17.44 -22.04
C ILE A 559 -4.26 -17.83 -21.33
N PHE A 560 -4.02 -17.29 -20.13
CA PHE A 560 -2.79 -17.61 -19.39
C PHE A 560 -2.78 -19.02 -18.79
N LYS A 561 -3.92 -19.58 -18.38
CA LYS A 561 -3.98 -20.99 -17.91
C LYS A 561 -3.74 -21.99 -19.04
N ALA A 562 -4.28 -21.74 -20.24
CA ALA A 562 -4.12 -22.64 -21.37
C ALA A 562 -2.68 -22.72 -21.93
N SER A 563 -1.86 -21.69 -21.68
CA SER A 563 -0.46 -21.67 -22.12
C SER A 563 0.50 -22.39 -21.17
N VAL A 564 0.18 -22.51 -19.89
CA VAL A 564 1.07 -23.11 -18.88
C VAL A 564 0.88 -24.63 -18.78
N ASP A 565 -0.33 -25.13 -19.01
CA ASP A 565 -0.62 -26.58 -18.95
C ASP A 565 -0.12 -27.36 -20.17
N ASN A 566 0.30 -26.68 -21.25
CA ASN A 566 0.79 -27.33 -22.48
C ASN A 566 2.30 -27.59 -22.51
N ASP A 567 3.07 -27.16 -21.49
CA ASP A 567 4.54 -27.29 -21.48
C ASP A 567 5.07 -28.45 -20.61
N LEU A 568 4.19 -29.30 -20.06
CA LEU A 568 4.58 -30.39 -19.15
C LEU A 568 4.08 -31.81 -19.49
N THR A 569 3.67 -32.10 -20.73
CA THR A 569 3.47 -33.50 -21.15
C THR A 569 3.99 -33.79 -22.57
N THR A 570 4.94 -34.71 -22.62
CA THR A 570 5.57 -35.34 -23.78
C THR A 570 4.59 -36.04 -24.73
N GLU A 571 4.56 -35.66 -26.02
CA GLU A 571 4.86 -36.49 -27.22
C GLU A 571 4.25 -35.90 -28.52
N PRO A 572 4.84 -36.20 -29.71
CA PRO A 572 4.76 -35.33 -30.89
C PRO A 572 3.62 -35.74 -31.84
N ALA A 573 2.89 -34.76 -32.39
CA ALA A 573 1.93 -35.04 -33.46
C ALA A 573 1.98 -34.01 -34.60
N ALA A 574 2.46 -34.54 -35.73
CA ALA A 574 2.01 -34.30 -37.10
C ALA A 574 2.17 -32.90 -37.73
N LYS A 575 3.16 -32.85 -38.64
CA LYS A 575 3.20 -31.95 -39.81
C LYS A 575 1.80 -31.78 -40.42
N ARG A 576 1.31 -30.53 -40.42
CA ARG A 576 0.41 -30.03 -41.46
C ARG A 576 1.00 -28.78 -42.11
N GLN A 577 0.66 -28.69 -43.38
CA GLN A 577 1.31 -27.99 -44.48
C GLN A 577 1.23 -26.47 -44.30
N ARG A 578 2.37 -25.78 -44.42
CA ARG A 578 2.46 -24.33 -44.58
C ARG A 578 1.93 -23.98 -45.97
N THR A 579 0.82 -23.25 -46.04
CA THR A 579 0.50 -22.43 -47.20
C THR A 579 0.94 -21.01 -46.89
N GLU A 580 1.83 -20.51 -47.74
CA GLU A 580 2.31 -19.14 -47.82
C GLU A 580 1.14 -18.29 -48.30
N ASP A 581 0.53 -17.52 -47.40
CA ASP A 581 -0.27 -16.30 -47.66
C ASP A 581 -0.82 -15.80 -46.32
N ALA A 582 0.08 -15.44 -45.40
CA ALA A 582 -0.24 -14.61 -44.25
C ALA A 582 0.53 -13.30 -44.43
N ALA A 583 -0.11 -12.36 -45.13
CA ALA A 583 0.35 -10.98 -45.17
C ALA A 583 0.28 -10.40 -43.76
N ASP A 584 1.44 -9.93 -43.28
CA ASP A 584 1.67 -8.96 -42.21
C ASP A 584 0.60 -8.81 -41.11
N GLU A 585 0.73 -9.57 -40.02
CA GLU A 585 0.26 -9.15 -38.69
C GLU A 585 1.26 -8.14 -38.07
N THR A 586 1.51 -7.04 -38.78
CA THR A 586 2.23 -5.88 -38.22
C THR A 586 1.46 -4.60 -38.49
N ASP A 587 0.30 -4.47 -37.84
CA ASP A 587 -0.31 -3.15 -37.67
C ASP A 587 -0.95 -3.04 -36.27
N PHE A 588 -0.09 -3.11 -35.25
CA PHE A 588 -0.44 -2.78 -33.87
C PHE A 588 -0.34 -1.26 -33.66
N SER A 589 -1.32 -0.53 -34.17
CA SER A 589 -1.48 0.91 -33.91
C SER A 589 -2.37 1.15 -32.69
N MET A 590 -1.91 2.01 -31.78
CA MET A 590 -2.67 2.55 -30.64
C MET A 590 -4.01 3.21 -31.06
N ALA A 591 -4.14 3.64 -32.33
CA ALA A 591 -5.38 4.22 -32.86
C ALA A 591 -6.49 3.16 -33.08
N ALA A 592 -6.11 1.93 -33.46
CA ALA A 592 -7.07 0.83 -33.63
C ALA A 592 -7.71 0.39 -32.30
N GLN A 593 -7.01 0.60 -31.18
CA GLN A 593 -7.50 0.27 -29.84
C GLN A 593 -8.42 1.37 -29.26
N ALA A 594 -8.37 2.58 -29.80
CA ALA A 594 -9.26 3.70 -29.45
C ALA A 594 -10.56 3.71 -30.26
N LYS A 595 -10.57 3.13 -31.47
CA LYS A 595 -11.79 2.84 -32.21
C LYS A 595 -12.50 1.66 -31.53
N GLY A 596 -13.47 1.98 -30.68
CA GLY A 596 -14.37 0.97 -30.12
C GLY A 596 -14.99 0.11 -31.23
N LYS A 597 -15.31 -1.15 -30.92
CA LYS A 597 -15.91 -2.11 -31.86
C LYS A 597 -17.01 -1.40 -32.70
N VAL A 598 -16.83 -1.34 -34.02
CA VAL A 598 -17.82 -0.71 -34.91
C VAL A 598 -19.15 -1.42 -34.70
N THR A 599 -20.15 -0.70 -34.21
CA THR A 599 -21.50 -1.23 -33.92
C THR A 599 -22.56 -0.63 -34.84
N GLU A 600 -22.25 0.49 -35.49
CA GLU A 600 -23.09 1.20 -36.44
C GLU A 600 -22.23 1.89 -37.52
N VAL A 601 -22.83 2.21 -38.67
CA VAL A 601 -22.17 2.96 -39.75
C VAL A 601 -22.05 4.43 -39.36
N GLY A 602 -20.81 4.87 -39.10
CA GLY A 602 -20.48 6.23 -38.66
C GLY A 602 -20.42 7.25 -39.79
N THR A 603 -20.32 8.53 -39.43
CA THR A 603 -20.23 9.65 -40.39
C THR A 603 -18.80 9.93 -40.87
N VAL A 604 -17.79 9.37 -40.20
CA VAL A 604 -16.36 9.63 -40.46
C VAL A 604 -15.81 8.69 -41.54
N GLU A 605 -16.04 7.37 -41.46
CA GLU A 605 -15.60 6.38 -42.46
C GLU A 605 -16.71 5.36 -42.81
N PRO A 606 -17.85 5.81 -43.38
CA PRO A 606 -19.04 4.98 -43.57
C PRO A 606 -18.80 3.71 -44.40
N VAL A 607 -17.95 3.76 -45.43
CA VAL A 607 -17.66 2.60 -46.29
C VAL A 607 -16.84 1.53 -45.57
N ALA A 608 -15.89 1.92 -44.72
CA ALA A 608 -15.07 1.00 -43.94
C ALA A 608 -15.92 0.35 -42.85
N ASP A 609 -16.73 1.15 -42.13
CA ASP A 609 -17.63 0.67 -41.08
C ASP A 609 -18.64 -0.36 -41.63
N PHE A 610 -19.21 -0.09 -42.81
CA PHE A 610 -20.16 -0.99 -43.47
C PHE A 610 -19.56 -2.32 -43.90
N LYS A 611 -18.35 -2.29 -44.50
CA LYS A 611 -17.64 -3.52 -44.87
C LYS A 611 -17.24 -4.34 -43.65
N GLU A 612 -16.83 -3.67 -42.57
CA GLU A 612 -16.49 -4.37 -41.32
C GLU A 612 -17.73 -5.05 -40.72
N LEU A 613 -18.89 -4.36 -40.69
CA LEU A 613 -20.14 -4.92 -40.18
C LEU A 613 -20.61 -6.15 -40.96
N ILE A 614 -20.47 -6.15 -42.30
CA ILE A 614 -20.86 -7.28 -43.16
C ILE A 614 -19.85 -8.45 -43.07
N SER A 615 -18.58 -8.17 -42.78
CA SER A 615 -17.52 -9.20 -42.72
C SER A 615 -17.56 -10.09 -41.47
N ARG A 616 -18.42 -9.75 -40.48
CA ARG A 616 -18.50 -10.49 -39.21
C ARG A 616 -19.27 -11.80 -39.38
N LYS A 617 -18.61 -12.92 -39.08
CA LYS A 617 -19.16 -14.29 -39.21
C LYS A 617 -20.19 -14.67 -38.14
N ASP A 618 -20.39 -13.84 -37.13
CA ASP A 618 -21.11 -14.21 -35.92
C ASP A 618 -22.63 -13.97 -36.01
N VAL A 619 -23.09 -13.02 -36.85
CA VAL A 619 -24.50 -12.67 -37.09
C VAL A 619 -24.65 -12.05 -38.49
N ASP A 620 -25.65 -12.45 -39.28
CA ASP A 620 -25.98 -11.79 -40.54
C ASP A 620 -26.65 -10.43 -40.25
N GLN A 621 -25.87 -9.36 -40.35
CA GLN A 621 -26.32 -7.98 -40.09
C GLN A 621 -26.47 -7.16 -41.39
N PHE A 622 -26.53 -7.82 -42.55
CA PHE A 622 -26.52 -7.13 -43.84
C PHE A 622 -27.68 -6.13 -43.98
N ASP A 623 -28.90 -6.52 -43.63
CA ASP A 623 -30.09 -5.64 -43.72
C ASP A 623 -30.00 -4.42 -42.82
N GLU A 624 -29.49 -4.59 -41.60
CA GLU A 624 -29.37 -3.52 -40.61
C GLU A 624 -28.25 -2.53 -41.02
N ALA A 625 -27.10 -3.06 -41.44
CA ALA A 625 -25.99 -2.26 -41.95
C ALA A 625 -26.38 -1.52 -43.24
N ALA A 626 -27.14 -2.15 -44.14
CA ALA A 626 -27.61 -1.54 -45.38
C ALA A 626 -28.60 -0.40 -45.12
N LYS A 627 -29.51 -0.57 -44.15
CA LYS A 627 -30.43 0.49 -43.73
C LYS A 627 -29.67 1.70 -43.16
N GLN A 628 -28.69 1.46 -42.30
CA GLN A 628 -27.86 2.53 -41.74
C GLN A 628 -27.06 3.24 -42.84
N MET A 629 -26.49 2.51 -43.81
CA MET A 629 -25.80 3.09 -44.96
C MET A 629 -26.73 3.96 -45.81
N LYS A 630 -27.97 3.53 -46.07
CA LYS A 630 -28.98 4.32 -46.80
C LYS A 630 -29.30 5.65 -46.11
N ASP A 631 -29.52 5.61 -44.80
CA ASP A 631 -29.83 6.81 -44.01
C ASP A 631 -28.64 7.78 -44.01
N ARG A 632 -27.39 7.27 -43.92
CA ARG A 632 -26.18 8.08 -44.00
C ARG A 632 -25.96 8.71 -45.37
N ILE A 633 -26.29 8.00 -46.46
CA ILE A 633 -26.23 8.56 -47.81
C ILE A 633 -27.18 9.77 -47.92
N VAL A 634 -28.43 9.63 -47.47
CA VAL A 634 -29.40 10.73 -47.50
C VAL A 634 -28.92 11.90 -46.64
N GLN A 635 -28.38 11.62 -45.45
CA GLN A 635 -27.86 12.65 -44.55
C GLN A 635 -26.67 13.41 -45.18
N LEU A 636 -25.69 12.70 -45.77
CA LEU A 636 -24.53 13.32 -46.41
C LEU A 636 -24.91 14.21 -47.59
N ILE A 637 -26.02 13.91 -48.28
CA ILE A 637 -26.53 14.72 -49.39
C ILE A 637 -27.26 15.98 -48.87
N MET A 638 -28.06 15.84 -47.81
CA MET A 638 -28.86 16.94 -47.25
C MET A 638 -28.02 17.94 -46.44
N ASP A 639 -27.01 17.45 -45.71
CA ASP A 639 -26.12 18.26 -44.86
C ASP A 639 -24.95 18.87 -45.65
N SER A 640 -24.85 18.63 -46.97
CA SER A 640 -23.80 19.19 -47.82
C SER A 640 -24.00 20.67 -48.13
N PHE A 641 -23.03 21.49 -47.73
CA PHE A 641 -22.87 22.85 -48.24
C PHE A 641 -22.18 22.78 -49.61
N GLY A 642 -22.97 22.88 -50.69
CA GLY A 642 -22.47 22.69 -52.06
C GLY A 642 -22.16 21.23 -52.37
N ASP A 643 -21.06 20.96 -53.08
CA ASP A 643 -20.65 19.63 -53.55
C ASP A 643 -19.62 18.92 -52.65
N GLN A 644 -19.32 19.46 -51.47
CA GLN A 644 -18.24 18.99 -50.58
C GLN A 644 -18.39 17.53 -50.13
N PHE A 645 -19.60 17.06 -49.82
CA PHE A 645 -19.83 15.68 -49.36
C PHE A 645 -20.35 14.73 -50.46
N TYR A 646 -20.56 15.23 -51.68
CA TYR A 646 -21.05 14.43 -52.81
C TYR A 646 -20.09 13.29 -53.24
N PRO A 647 -18.75 13.47 -53.26
CA PRO A 647 -17.83 12.36 -53.55
C PRO A 647 -17.97 11.23 -52.53
N LYS A 648 -18.06 11.56 -51.24
CA LYS A 648 -18.18 10.59 -50.14
C LYS A 648 -19.53 9.85 -50.18
N ALA A 649 -20.62 10.56 -50.47
CA ALA A 649 -21.93 9.96 -50.67
C ALA A 649 -21.94 9.02 -51.90
N MET A 650 -21.20 9.37 -52.96
CA MET A 650 -21.05 8.52 -54.15
C MET A 650 -20.32 7.21 -53.82
N ASP A 651 -19.20 7.29 -53.10
CA ASP A 651 -18.45 6.10 -52.67
C ASP A 651 -19.31 5.16 -51.82
N CYS A 652 -20.19 5.72 -50.98
CA CYS A 652 -21.17 4.96 -50.19
C CYS A 652 -22.20 4.24 -51.08
N VAL A 653 -22.74 4.92 -52.10
CA VAL A 653 -23.70 4.32 -53.06
C VAL A 653 -23.04 3.21 -53.87
N VAL A 654 -21.79 3.40 -54.33
CA VAL A 654 -21.03 2.39 -55.06
C VAL A 654 -20.74 1.17 -54.19
N ALA A 655 -20.30 1.37 -52.94
CA ALA A 655 -20.05 0.29 -52.00
C ALA A 655 -21.35 -0.48 -51.68
N LEU A 656 -22.46 0.22 -51.45
CA LEU A 656 -23.77 -0.39 -51.23
C LEU A 656 -24.20 -1.23 -52.45
N ARG A 657 -24.04 -0.71 -53.68
CA ARG A 657 -24.36 -1.46 -54.91
C ARG A 657 -23.55 -2.74 -55.04
N GLN A 658 -22.24 -2.67 -54.82
CA GLN A 658 -21.34 -3.82 -54.96
C GLN A 658 -21.64 -4.93 -53.94
N GLU A 659 -21.87 -4.56 -52.68
CA GLU A 659 -22.16 -5.54 -51.64
C GLU A 659 -23.59 -6.10 -51.76
N SER A 660 -24.57 -5.32 -52.22
CA SER A 660 -25.92 -5.82 -52.58
C SER A 660 -25.91 -6.85 -53.70
N ILE A 661 -25.03 -6.71 -54.71
CA ILE A 661 -24.86 -7.74 -55.76
C ILE A 661 -24.29 -9.04 -55.16
N LYS A 662 -23.31 -8.94 -54.25
CA LYS A 662 -22.69 -10.11 -53.61
C LYS A 662 -23.63 -10.82 -52.63
N ALA A 663 -24.49 -10.07 -51.94
CA ALA A 663 -25.45 -10.61 -50.98
C ALA A 663 -26.74 -11.16 -51.62
N GLY A 664 -26.97 -10.92 -52.92
CA GLY A 664 -28.21 -11.32 -53.62
C GLY A 664 -29.36 -10.32 -53.50
N GLU A 665 -29.24 -9.29 -52.66
CA GLU A 665 -30.28 -8.30 -52.35
C GLU A 665 -30.35 -7.15 -53.39
N ALA A 666 -30.56 -7.49 -54.66
CA ALA A 666 -30.59 -6.52 -55.76
C ALA A 666 -31.83 -5.62 -55.77
N GLU A 667 -33.01 -6.15 -55.38
CA GLU A 667 -34.26 -5.38 -55.32
C GLU A 667 -34.19 -4.27 -54.25
N MET A 668 -33.58 -4.58 -53.10
CA MET A 668 -33.38 -3.64 -51.99
C MET A 668 -32.58 -2.39 -52.38
N PHE A 669 -31.58 -2.54 -53.26
CA PHE A 669 -30.81 -1.42 -53.81
C PHE A 669 -31.62 -0.65 -54.87
N ASN A 670 -32.32 -1.36 -55.75
CA ASN A 670 -33.12 -0.76 -56.82
C ASN A 670 -34.26 0.11 -56.29
N ASP A 671 -34.95 -0.36 -55.25
CA ASP A 671 -36.01 0.41 -54.57
C ASP A 671 -35.45 1.64 -53.88
N PHE A 672 -34.28 1.51 -53.23
CA PHE A 672 -33.61 2.66 -52.61
C PHE A 672 -33.20 3.70 -53.65
N LEU A 673 -32.65 3.30 -54.80
CA LEU A 673 -32.25 4.25 -55.83
C LEU A 673 -33.44 4.99 -56.44
N ARG A 674 -34.61 4.34 -56.55
CA ARG A 674 -35.89 4.98 -56.95
C ARG A 674 -36.40 5.96 -55.90
N ASP A 675 -36.39 5.57 -54.62
CA ASP A 675 -36.75 6.46 -53.51
C ASP A 675 -35.82 7.67 -53.41
N LEU A 676 -34.51 7.44 -53.57
CA LEU A 676 -33.49 8.48 -53.60
C LEU A 676 -33.70 9.44 -54.77
N LYS A 677 -34.01 8.94 -55.99
CA LYS A 677 -34.39 9.78 -57.14
C LYS A 677 -35.57 10.67 -56.78
N SER A 678 -36.64 10.11 -56.22
CA SER A 678 -37.86 10.88 -55.87
C SER A 678 -37.62 11.97 -54.82
N LYS A 679 -36.75 11.73 -53.83
CA LYS A 679 -36.44 12.67 -52.76
C LYS A 679 -35.52 13.81 -53.20
N ILE A 680 -34.63 13.53 -54.16
CA ILE A 680 -33.57 14.45 -54.58
C ILE A 680 -33.97 15.31 -55.78
N PHE A 681 -34.93 14.85 -56.60
CA PHE A 681 -35.27 15.46 -57.89
C PHE A 681 -35.66 16.96 -57.80
N ASN A 682 -36.36 17.36 -56.74
CA ASN A 682 -36.90 18.72 -56.58
C ASN A 682 -36.33 19.47 -55.35
N GLN A 683 -35.19 19.04 -54.80
CA GLN A 683 -34.59 19.62 -53.58
C GLN A 683 -33.10 19.97 -53.76
N ARG A 684 -32.46 20.49 -52.69
CA ARG A 684 -31.03 20.87 -52.63
C ARG A 684 -30.02 19.80 -53.13
N GLY A 685 -30.46 18.55 -53.33
CA GLY A 685 -29.63 17.46 -53.84
C GLY A 685 -29.59 17.29 -55.36
N HIS A 686 -30.27 18.11 -56.17
CA HIS A 686 -30.30 17.96 -57.64
C HIS A 686 -28.89 17.89 -58.27
N GLY A 687 -27.92 18.62 -57.72
CA GLY A 687 -26.52 18.56 -58.14
C GLY A 687 -25.87 17.18 -57.95
N PHE A 688 -26.27 16.42 -56.93
CA PHE A 688 -25.82 15.04 -56.71
C PHE A 688 -26.44 14.08 -57.75
N TRP A 689 -27.71 14.29 -58.12
CA TRP A 689 -28.39 13.48 -59.14
C TRP A 689 -27.70 13.61 -60.51
N LEU A 690 -27.36 14.83 -60.94
CA LEU A 690 -26.60 15.06 -62.17
C LEU A 690 -25.24 14.35 -62.17
N ARG A 691 -24.57 14.28 -61.01
CA ARG A 691 -23.31 13.57 -60.86
C ARG A 691 -23.48 12.04 -60.94
N LEU A 692 -24.57 11.51 -60.40
CA LEU A 692 -24.93 10.10 -60.47
C LEU A 692 -25.22 9.66 -61.92
N VAL A 693 -25.90 10.53 -62.70
CA VAL A 693 -26.13 10.34 -64.14
C VAL A 693 -24.81 10.39 -64.91
N LYS A 694 -23.90 11.33 -64.57
CA LYS A 694 -22.57 11.45 -65.20
C LYS A 694 -21.69 10.22 -64.98
N ASP A 695 -21.75 9.60 -63.80
CA ASP A 695 -20.97 8.41 -63.46
C ASP A 695 -21.69 7.09 -63.86
N HIS A 696 -22.80 7.19 -64.60
CA HIS A 696 -23.59 6.07 -65.14
C HIS A 696 -24.03 5.01 -64.11
N LEU A 697 -24.30 5.42 -62.87
CA LEU A 697 -24.82 4.54 -61.83
C LEU A 697 -26.30 4.22 -62.08
N THR A 698 -26.57 3.01 -62.55
CA THR A 698 -27.90 2.52 -62.91
C THR A 698 -28.41 1.47 -61.93
N LEU A 699 -29.71 1.19 -62.03
CA LEU A 699 -30.36 0.05 -61.36
C LEU A 699 -29.63 -1.25 -61.72
N ILE A 700 -29.51 -2.17 -60.77
CA ILE A 700 -28.91 -3.50 -60.97
C ILE A 700 -29.81 -4.29 -61.91
N ASN A 701 -29.28 -4.74 -63.03
CA ASN A 701 -30.02 -5.49 -64.06
C ASN A 701 -29.87 -7.02 -63.91
N LYS A 702 -30.64 -7.77 -64.69
CA LYS A 702 -30.65 -9.24 -64.69
C LYS A 702 -29.32 -9.89 -65.13
N ASP A 703 -28.47 -9.17 -65.87
CA ASP A 703 -27.15 -9.67 -66.26
C ASP A 703 -26.12 -9.57 -65.11
N GLU A 704 -26.34 -8.65 -64.15
CA GLU A 704 -25.46 -8.40 -63.01
C GLU A 704 -25.86 -9.15 -61.74
N SER A 705 -27.15 -9.44 -61.54
CA SER A 705 -27.63 -10.30 -60.46
C SER A 705 -28.83 -11.15 -60.92
N PRO A 706 -28.84 -12.47 -60.65
CA PRO A 706 -29.95 -13.35 -61.02
C PRO A 706 -31.27 -13.01 -60.32
N ASP A 707 -31.22 -12.27 -59.20
CA ASP A 707 -32.38 -11.82 -58.41
C ASP A 707 -33.01 -10.51 -58.93
N SER A 708 -32.43 -9.87 -59.96
CA SER A 708 -33.03 -8.67 -60.55
C SER A 708 -34.10 -9.01 -61.60
N SER A 709 -35.28 -8.39 -61.44
CA SER A 709 -36.40 -8.48 -62.39
C SER A 709 -36.27 -7.52 -63.59
N LEU A 710 -35.26 -6.65 -63.62
CA LEU A 710 -35.14 -5.55 -64.58
C LEU A 710 -34.22 -5.88 -65.77
N THR A 711 -34.64 -5.47 -66.97
CA THR A 711 -33.81 -5.60 -68.18
C THR A 711 -32.81 -4.46 -68.31
N LYS A 712 -31.74 -4.68 -69.08
CA LYS A 712 -30.69 -3.69 -69.32
C LYS A 712 -31.21 -2.38 -69.94
N ASP A 713 -32.27 -2.46 -70.74
CA ASP A 713 -32.93 -1.30 -71.35
C ASP A 713 -33.81 -0.52 -70.35
N ASP A 714 -34.31 -1.17 -69.29
CA ASP A 714 -35.09 -0.49 -68.25
C ASP A 714 -34.17 0.27 -67.28
N ALA A 715 -32.97 -0.25 -67.03
CA ALA A 715 -31.95 0.38 -66.20
C ALA A 715 -31.34 1.64 -66.85
N THR A 716 -31.23 1.67 -68.18
CA THR A 716 -30.75 2.84 -68.93
C THR A 716 -31.85 3.91 -69.07
N LYS A 717 -33.09 3.52 -69.38
CA LYS A 717 -34.24 4.45 -69.42
C LYS A 717 -34.48 5.19 -68.10
N PHE A 718 -34.14 4.58 -66.97
CA PHE A 718 -34.26 5.21 -65.65
C PHE A 718 -33.44 6.51 -65.52
N LEU A 719 -32.34 6.66 -66.26
CA LEU A 719 -31.52 7.87 -66.28
C LEU A 719 -32.05 8.95 -67.26
N ASP A 720 -32.83 8.58 -68.27
CA ASP A 720 -33.23 9.46 -69.39
C ASP A 720 -34.51 10.29 -69.15
N GLU A 721 -35.35 9.94 -68.16
CA GLU A 721 -36.66 10.58 -67.87
C GLU A 721 -36.61 12.07 -67.45
N VAL A 722 -35.46 12.76 -67.49
CA VAL A 722 -35.25 14.08 -66.84
C VAL A 722 -35.20 15.27 -67.80
N THR A 723 -35.35 15.08 -69.11
CA THR A 723 -35.12 16.18 -70.09
C THR A 723 -36.31 17.07 -70.45
N THR A 724 -37.45 16.99 -69.76
CA THR A 724 -38.61 17.84 -70.08
C THR A 724 -39.32 18.35 -68.83
N GLU A 725 -39.00 19.57 -68.40
CA GLU A 725 -39.92 20.65 -67.94
C GLU A 725 -39.11 21.90 -67.50
N GLU A 726 -39.40 23.05 -68.12
CA GLU A 726 -38.77 24.37 -67.87
C GLU A 726 -39.27 25.00 -66.56
N VAL A 727 -38.40 25.58 -65.72
CA VAL A 727 -38.80 26.48 -64.62
C VAL A 727 -37.83 27.65 -64.42
N GLU A 728 -38.45 28.81 -64.20
CA GLU A 728 -38.00 30.20 -64.03
C GLU A 728 -37.00 30.46 -62.88
N GLU A 729 -36.21 31.53 -63.02
CA GLU A 729 -35.25 32.04 -62.03
C GLU A 729 -35.93 32.67 -60.78
N PRO A 730 -35.47 32.37 -59.55
CA PRO A 730 -35.77 33.17 -58.36
C PRO A 730 -34.64 34.16 -58.03
N GLN A 731 -35.08 35.34 -57.59
CA GLN A 731 -34.31 36.54 -57.22
C GLN A 731 -33.39 36.34 -55.99
N GLU A 732 -32.28 37.06 -56.00
CA GLU A 732 -31.31 37.22 -54.91
C GLU A 732 -31.93 38.02 -53.74
N GLU A 733 -31.85 37.50 -52.51
CA GLU A 733 -32.00 38.30 -51.28
C GLU A 733 -30.62 38.42 -50.60
N GLU A 734 -30.16 39.66 -50.48
CA GLU A 734 -28.93 40.07 -49.81
C GLU A 734 -29.02 39.88 -48.28
N MET A 735 -27.89 39.48 -47.70
CA MET A 735 -27.64 39.39 -46.26
C MET A 735 -27.65 40.78 -45.59
N ASP A 736 -28.43 40.94 -44.53
CA ASP A 736 -28.27 42.03 -43.57
C ASP A 736 -28.37 41.45 -42.15
N ASP A 737 -27.22 41.22 -41.50
CA ASP A 737 -27.13 40.84 -40.07
C ASP A 737 -25.68 41.03 -39.54
N ALA A 738 -24.96 42.03 -40.06
CA ALA A 738 -23.61 42.37 -39.59
C ALA A 738 -23.60 43.47 -38.50
N ASP A 739 -24.72 44.17 -38.28
CA ASP A 739 -24.76 45.35 -37.41
C ASP A 739 -25.31 45.11 -35.99
N ASP A 740 -25.83 43.91 -35.67
CA ASP A 740 -26.40 43.61 -34.35
C ASP A 740 -25.42 43.00 -33.33
N LEU A 741 -24.19 42.63 -33.75
CA LEU A 741 -23.19 41.99 -32.85
C LEU A 741 -22.18 42.97 -32.23
N LEU A 742 -22.13 44.23 -32.69
CA LEU A 742 -21.17 45.23 -32.20
C LEU A 742 -21.75 46.21 -31.16
N ALA A 743 -23.04 46.10 -30.83
CA ALA A 743 -23.71 46.99 -29.86
C ALA A 743 -23.82 46.42 -28.42
N MET A 744 -23.23 45.26 -28.12
CA MET A 744 -23.25 44.65 -26.77
C MET A 744 -21.89 44.66 -26.04
N MET A 745 -20.91 45.41 -26.54
CA MET A 745 -19.64 45.65 -25.85
C MET A 745 -19.37 47.15 -25.72
N ASP A 746 -20.08 47.79 -24.79
CA ASP A 746 -19.61 48.95 -24.00
C ASP A 746 -20.34 49.00 -22.65
#